data_AF-A0A3S4E5U0-F1
#
_entry.id   AF-A0A3S4E5U0-F1
#
_cell.length_a   1.000
_cell.length_b   1.000
_cell.length_c   1.000
_cell.angle_alpha   90.00
_cell.angle_beta   90.00
_cell.angle_gamma   90.00
#
_symmetry.space_group_name_H-M   'P 1'
#
loop_
_entity.id
_entity.type
_entity.pdbx_description
1 polymer ?
#
loop_
_entity_poly.entity_id
_entity_poly.type
_entity_poly.pdbx_seq_one_letter_code
_entity_poly.pdbx_strand_id
1 'polypeptide(L)'
;MTTRYFSSLIEQSLSRSTEATLSIMGVTNPQLRKHLAQQMGADCGKAGSFLASPVFEQTFGWEESNYTMKMLATEKTLLSKEVVDSLDSEKNGRYRFGANWKPFTHQLASWESLLEKKHSVVVTSGTGSGKTECFMVPVLEDLYRELRDCGNKPLVGVRALFLYPLNALINSQRERLDAWTRGFGTGVRYCLYNGNTEELHASVKSEQANRPNEVLSREKMREEPAPILVTNGTMLEYMMVRQVDAPIIQQSKAQKSLRWIVLDEAHTYVGSQAAELALQLRRVMTAFGVTPDDVRFVATSATIAGNDAEKQLKKFLSELSGIPQERIDVLGGNRVIPELEACKNYPFTLDELEHIPDSDSDKEGISLERYSALTHSPEARYLREMLVSQPRPVKLDVMKKRLNELTKNHYTQQEILRWIDLCTGTSPNAQDPAFLKVRAHIFQRNTQGIWACADKNCTAKHNTALEKNWPFGYVYVNQRQNCQCGSPVFELSFCNECNEPHLLAKDKKGKLVQWDNKGGDEFSLHDDVPDDFETSGEKVQKEHAFQAPQIIAPECNTEAGYIIQRLDRNTRSIGVVREDSIPLAINESEQICSASNCGYKGGKGQSPFRRALLGGPFMSRILCPRCWNTARISPAMKVKKV
;
A
#
# COMPACT_ATOMS: atom_id res chain seq x y z
N MET A 1 23.87 21.78 -9.24
CA MET A 1 23.74 20.50 -9.99
C MET A 1 22.30 20.08 -9.87
N THR A 2 21.65 19.73 -10.98
CA THR A 2 20.24 19.30 -11.00
C THR A 2 20.04 18.07 -10.12
N THR A 3 19.01 18.11 -9.28
CA THR A 3 18.71 17.08 -8.28
C THR A 3 18.17 15.82 -8.95
N ARG A 4 19.06 14.85 -9.23
CA ARG A 4 18.68 13.50 -9.69
C ARG A 4 18.09 12.70 -8.53
N TYR A 5 16.76 12.67 -8.41
CA TYR A 5 16.04 12.02 -7.31
C TYR A 5 15.41 10.69 -7.73
N PHE A 6 14.38 10.70 -8.57
CA PHE A 6 13.68 9.49 -9.01
C PHE A 6 14.59 8.60 -9.84
N SER A 7 15.44 9.17 -10.70
CA SER A 7 16.35 8.39 -11.54
C SER A 7 17.36 7.63 -10.68
N SER A 8 17.95 8.30 -9.69
CA SER A 8 18.93 7.69 -8.79
C SER A 8 18.26 6.71 -7.81
N LEU A 9 17.07 7.05 -7.30
CA LEU A 9 16.32 6.22 -6.37
C LEU A 9 15.92 4.89 -7.00
N ILE A 10 15.37 4.90 -8.21
CA ILE A 10 14.94 3.67 -8.90
C ILE A 10 16.14 2.81 -9.28
N GLU A 11 17.20 3.42 -9.82
CA GLU A 11 18.43 2.71 -10.18
C GLU A 11 19.08 2.04 -8.97
N GLN A 12 19.26 2.79 -7.88
CA GLN A 12 19.83 2.26 -6.63
C GLN A 12 18.92 1.20 -6.00
N SER A 13 17.60 1.42 -5.99
CA SER A 13 16.64 0.46 -5.44
C SER A 13 16.67 -0.86 -6.19
N LEU A 14 16.71 -0.80 -7.53
CA LEU A 14 16.76 -1.99 -8.39
C LEU A 14 18.07 -2.75 -8.21
N SER A 15 19.20 -2.04 -8.26
CA SER A 15 20.54 -2.62 -8.09
C SER A 15 20.70 -3.28 -6.72
N ARG A 16 20.38 -2.56 -5.64
CA ARG A 16 20.53 -3.07 -4.27
C ARG A 16 19.56 -4.18 -3.94
N SER A 17 18.30 -4.07 -4.38
CA SER A 17 17.31 -5.13 -4.15
C SER A 17 17.73 -6.42 -4.85
N THR A 18 18.29 -6.30 -6.06
CA THR A 18 18.80 -7.44 -6.82
C THR A 18 19.95 -8.11 -6.10
N GLU A 19 21.01 -7.37 -5.75
CA GLU A 19 22.18 -7.94 -5.09
C GLU A 19 21.88 -8.53 -3.71
N ALA A 20 21.07 -7.84 -2.91
CA ALA A 20 20.68 -8.34 -1.59
C ALA A 20 19.87 -9.64 -1.73
N THR A 21 18.88 -9.69 -2.63
CA THR A 21 18.07 -10.90 -2.85
C THR A 21 18.93 -12.08 -3.27
N LEU A 22 19.81 -11.92 -4.26
CA LEU A 22 20.68 -12.99 -4.73
C LEU A 22 21.64 -13.50 -3.65
N SER A 23 22.10 -12.59 -2.79
CA SER A 23 22.97 -12.94 -1.67
C SER A 23 22.22 -13.73 -0.60
N ILE A 24 20.97 -13.35 -0.29
CA ILE A 24 20.13 -14.03 0.73
C ILE A 24 19.67 -15.40 0.24
N MET A 25 19.31 -15.54 -1.04
CA MET A 25 18.98 -16.84 -1.65
C MET A 25 20.17 -17.80 -1.64
N GLY A 26 21.39 -17.29 -1.40
CA GLY A 26 22.64 -18.05 -1.39
C GLY A 26 22.95 -18.67 -2.75
N VAL A 27 22.65 -17.95 -3.83
CA VAL A 27 22.98 -18.37 -5.19
C VAL A 27 24.48 -18.22 -5.41
N THR A 28 25.21 -19.33 -5.36
CA THR A 28 26.68 -19.38 -5.51
C THR A 28 27.14 -19.60 -6.95
N ASN A 29 26.34 -20.28 -7.78
CA ASN A 29 26.70 -20.52 -9.19
C ASN A 29 26.80 -19.17 -9.95
N PRO A 30 27.97 -18.79 -10.49
CA PRO A 30 28.17 -17.49 -11.10
C PRO A 30 27.28 -17.21 -12.31
N GLN A 31 26.99 -18.24 -13.12
CA GLN A 31 26.17 -18.10 -14.32
C GLN A 31 24.69 -17.95 -13.98
N LEU A 32 24.20 -18.71 -12.99
CA LEU A 32 22.86 -18.52 -12.46
C LEU A 32 22.72 -17.13 -11.83
N ARG A 33 23.70 -16.71 -11.01
CA ARG A 33 23.68 -15.40 -10.37
C ARG A 33 23.62 -14.28 -11.42
N LYS A 34 24.45 -14.35 -12.47
CA LYS A 34 24.43 -13.38 -13.58
C LYS A 34 23.09 -13.37 -14.32
N HIS A 35 22.52 -14.54 -14.60
CA HIS A 35 21.22 -14.68 -15.27
C HIS A 35 20.09 -14.06 -14.45
N LEU A 36 20.01 -14.41 -13.17
CA LEU A 36 18.98 -13.87 -12.27
C LEU A 36 19.17 -12.36 -12.08
N ALA A 37 20.40 -11.87 -11.92
CA ALA A 37 20.69 -10.43 -11.83
C ALA A 37 20.21 -9.66 -13.07
N GLN A 38 20.38 -10.22 -14.27
CA GLN A 38 19.89 -9.62 -15.51
C GLN A 38 18.36 -9.60 -15.60
N GLN A 39 17.66 -10.66 -15.18
CA GLN A 39 16.20 -10.68 -15.17
C GLN A 39 15.61 -9.74 -14.11
N MET A 40 16.12 -9.83 -12.89
CA MET A 40 15.67 -9.09 -11.72
C MET A 40 15.97 -7.60 -11.81
N GLY A 41 17.15 -7.26 -12.35
CA GLY A 41 17.62 -5.90 -12.58
C GLY A 41 17.22 -5.30 -13.93
N ALA A 42 16.33 -5.95 -14.69
CA ALA A 42 15.81 -5.41 -15.93
C ALA A 42 14.92 -4.17 -15.69
N ASP A 43 14.70 -3.37 -16.74
CA ASP A 43 13.80 -2.21 -16.74
C ASP A 43 12.49 -2.47 -15.97
N CYS A 44 12.05 -1.47 -15.22
CA CYS A 44 10.86 -1.58 -14.39
C CYS A 44 9.63 -1.96 -15.22
N GLY A 45 8.80 -2.85 -14.70
CA GLY A 45 7.59 -3.33 -15.37
C GLY A 45 7.82 -4.51 -16.33
N LYS A 46 9.06 -4.80 -16.75
CA LYS A 46 9.36 -6.01 -17.52
C LYS A 46 9.01 -7.27 -16.71
N ALA A 47 8.70 -8.36 -17.41
CA ALA A 47 8.45 -9.64 -16.77
C ALA A 47 9.72 -10.11 -16.03
N GLY A 48 9.60 -10.35 -14.72
CA GLY A 48 10.71 -10.78 -13.87
C GLY A 48 11.58 -9.67 -13.29
N SER A 49 11.40 -8.41 -13.70
CA SER A 49 11.99 -7.27 -12.98
C SER A 49 11.41 -7.18 -11.57
N PHE A 50 12.26 -6.84 -10.60
CA PHE A 50 11.86 -6.65 -9.21
C PHE A 50 10.88 -5.50 -9.03
N LEU A 51 11.09 -4.42 -9.76
CA LEU A 51 10.23 -3.26 -9.68
C LEU A 51 9.17 -3.37 -10.76
N ALA A 52 7.90 -3.32 -10.35
CA ALA A 52 6.84 -3.01 -11.30
C ALA A 52 7.07 -1.59 -11.86
N SER A 53 6.47 -1.27 -13.00
CA SER A 53 6.59 0.08 -13.57
C SER A 53 6.11 1.11 -12.54
N PRO A 54 6.97 2.05 -12.10
CA PRO A 54 6.58 3.10 -11.18
C PRO A 54 5.38 3.86 -11.70
N VAL A 55 4.54 4.31 -10.78
CA VAL A 55 3.31 5.04 -11.10
C VAL A 55 3.45 6.46 -10.58
N PHE A 56 3.32 7.44 -11.46
CA PHE A 56 3.44 8.85 -11.13
C PHE A 56 2.06 9.50 -11.05
N GLU A 57 1.83 10.28 -10.00
CA GLU A 57 0.63 11.09 -9.82
C GLU A 57 1.02 12.55 -9.58
N GLN A 58 0.25 13.50 -10.12
CA GLN A 58 0.48 14.91 -9.84
C GLN A 58 0.04 15.31 -8.42
N THR A 59 0.73 16.28 -7.84
CA THR A 59 0.55 16.77 -6.45
C THR A 59 0.47 18.30 -6.37
N PHE A 60 0.03 18.95 -7.46
CA PHE A 60 -0.29 20.38 -7.43
C PHE A 60 -1.35 20.71 -6.36
N GLY A 61 -1.35 21.97 -5.91
CA GLY A 61 -2.24 22.46 -4.86
C GLY A 61 -3.71 22.33 -5.23
N TRP A 62 -4.58 22.49 -4.23
CA TRP A 62 -6.03 22.52 -4.41
C TRP A 62 -6.52 23.96 -4.32
N GLU A 63 -7.65 24.23 -4.95
CA GLU A 63 -8.26 25.56 -4.95
C GLU A 63 -8.65 25.97 -3.52
N GLU A 64 -8.08 27.08 -3.06
CA GLU A 64 -8.36 27.66 -1.74
C GLU A 64 -9.64 28.49 -1.77
N SER A 65 -10.38 28.50 -0.66
CA SER A 65 -11.53 29.39 -0.50
C SER A 65 -11.08 30.84 -0.23
N ASN A 66 -12.02 31.77 -0.35
CA ASN A 66 -11.79 33.19 -0.07
C ASN A 66 -11.77 33.52 1.43
N TYR A 67 -12.07 32.55 2.30
CA TYR A 67 -12.20 32.76 3.74
C TYR A 67 -11.03 32.12 4.47
N THR A 68 -10.59 32.75 5.56
CA THR A 68 -9.68 32.11 6.52
C THR A 68 -10.47 31.43 7.63
N MET A 69 -9.85 30.49 8.35
CA MET A 69 -10.46 29.86 9.54
C MET A 69 -10.96 30.90 10.56
N LYS A 70 -10.21 31.99 10.76
CA LYS A 70 -10.60 33.11 11.61
C LYS A 70 -11.87 33.79 11.13
N MET A 71 -11.97 34.10 9.83
CA MET A 71 -13.17 34.71 9.24
C MET A 71 -14.39 33.78 9.34
N LEU A 72 -14.19 32.47 9.23
CA LEU A 72 -15.26 31.49 9.43
C LEU A 72 -15.81 31.47 10.85
N ALA A 73 -15.00 31.83 11.85
CA ALA A 73 -15.43 31.98 13.24
C ALA A 73 -16.04 33.35 13.54
N THR A 74 -15.51 34.44 12.97
CA THR A 74 -15.92 35.80 13.34
C THR A 74 -17.00 36.40 12.44
N GLU A 75 -16.93 36.18 11.14
CA GLU A 75 -17.81 36.84 10.15
C GLU A 75 -18.96 35.93 9.71
N LYS A 76 -18.63 34.70 9.31
CA LYS A 76 -19.61 33.70 8.85
C LYS A 76 -20.30 32.96 9.99
N THR A 77 -19.69 32.93 11.18
CA THR A 77 -20.15 32.15 12.35
C THR A 77 -20.42 30.67 12.05
N LEU A 78 -19.76 30.13 11.03
CA LEU A 78 -19.87 28.72 10.64
C LEU A 78 -19.18 27.83 11.67
N LEU A 79 -18.08 28.31 12.26
CA LEU A 79 -17.30 27.63 13.28
C LEU A 79 -17.28 28.43 14.58
N SER A 80 -17.10 27.76 15.71
CA SER A 80 -16.92 28.38 17.01
C SER A 80 -15.45 28.80 17.17
N LYS A 81 -15.21 29.91 17.87
CA LYS A 81 -13.86 30.44 18.08
C LYS A 81 -12.96 29.42 18.79
N GLU A 82 -13.50 28.71 19.79
CA GLU A 82 -12.80 27.72 20.59
C GLU A 82 -12.37 26.50 19.77
N VAL A 83 -13.15 26.15 18.73
CA VAL A 83 -12.77 25.09 17.79
C VAL A 83 -11.59 25.54 16.95
N VAL A 84 -11.63 26.77 16.41
CA VAL A 84 -10.49 27.34 15.68
C VAL A 84 -9.25 27.46 16.57
N ASP A 85 -9.40 27.92 17.81
CA ASP A 85 -8.29 28.05 18.76
C ASP A 85 -7.68 26.68 19.13
N SER A 86 -8.51 25.65 19.30
CA SER A 86 -8.05 24.27 19.52
C SER A 86 -7.24 23.75 18.32
N LEU A 87 -7.71 24.03 17.11
CA LEU A 87 -7.05 23.65 15.86
C LEU A 87 -5.72 24.39 15.63
N ASP A 88 -5.65 25.67 15.96
CA ASP A 88 -4.47 26.56 15.78
C ASP A 88 -3.42 26.45 16.91
N SER A 89 -3.62 25.56 17.89
CA SER A 89 -2.66 25.41 18.99
C SER A 89 -1.26 25.00 18.50
N GLU A 90 -0.22 25.70 18.95
CA GLU A 90 1.17 25.34 18.65
C GLU A 90 1.54 23.93 19.12
N LYS A 91 0.88 23.45 20.19
CA LYS A 91 1.04 22.08 20.71
C LYS A 91 0.59 20.99 19.74
N ASN A 92 -0.11 21.35 18.66
CA ASN A 92 -0.55 20.41 17.64
C ASN A 92 0.58 20.07 16.65
N GLY A 93 1.70 20.81 16.68
CA GLY A 93 2.85 20.57 15.81
C GLY A 93 2.44 20.49 14.34
N ARG A 94 2.73 19.35 13.70
CA ARG A 94 2.39 19.11 12.28
C ARG A 94 0.89 19.04 11.97
N TYR A 95 0.04 18.89 12.98
CA TYR A 95 -1.43 18.88 12.82
C TYR A 95 -2.06 20.22 13.16
N ARG A 96 -1.26 21.25 13.45
CA ARG A 96 -1.76 22.61 13.63
C ARG A 96 -2.46 23.07 12.36
N PHE A 97 -3.68 23.54 12.52
CA PHE A 97 -4.53 24.01 11.43
C PHE A 97 -4.84 25.48 11.71
N GLY A 98 -4.03 26.35 11.11
CA GLY A 98 -3.89 27.73 11.60
C GLY A 98 -5.08 28.63 11.34
N ALA A 99 -5.29 29.64 12.20
CA ALA A 99 -6.40 30.58 12.07
C ALA A 99 -6.37 31.39 10.76
N ASN A 100 -5.18 31.62 10.20
CA ASN A 100 -4.99 32.31 8.91
C ASN A 100 -5.04 31.37 7.71
N TRP A 101 -5.21 30.06 7.92
CA TRP A 101 -5.28 29.10 6.83
C TRP A 101 -6.59 29.26 6.06
N LYS A 102 -6.51 29.11 4.73
CA LYS A 102 -7.69 29.10 3.85
C LYS A 102 -8.05 27.65 3.57
N PRO A 103 -9.20 27.14 4.05
CA PRO A 103 -9.63 25.81 3.67
C PRO A 103 -9.87 25.74 2.17
N PHE A 104 -9.68 24.55 1.60
CA PHE A 104 -9.98 24.33 0.19
C PHE A 104 -11.48 24.47 -0.08
N THR A 105 -11.84 24.80 -1.32
CA THR A 105 -13.24 25.03 -1.71
C THR A 105 -14.14 23.85 -1.38
N HIS A 106 -13.68 22.61 -1.61
CA HIS A 106 -14.43 21.39 -1.25
C HIS A 106 -14.53 21.14 0.26
N GLN A 107 -13.55 21.60 1.05
CA GLN A 107 -13.62 21.51 2.51
C GLN A 107 -14.70 22.45 3.04
N LEU A 108 -14.68 23.72 2.60
CA LEU A 108 -15.70 24.71 3.01
C LEU A 108 -17.11 24.26 2.59
N ALA A 109 -17.28 23.79 1.35
CA ALA A 109 -18.56 23.26 0.87
C ALA A 109 -19.04 22.06 1.70
N SER A 110 -18.12 21.20 2.16
CA SER A 110 -18.44 20.09 3.06
C SER A 110 -18.94 20.58 4.41
N TRP A 111 -18.31 21.62 4.96
CA TRP A 111 -18.69 22.18 6.25
C TRP A 111 -20.05 22.85 6.20
N GLU A 112 -20.33 23.66 5.18
CA GLU A 112 -21.65 24.28 4.97
C GLU A 112 -22.74 23.21 4.78
N SER A 113 -22.47 22.16 3.98
CA SER A 113 -23.44 21.08 3.73
C SER A 113 -23.74 20.26 4.99
N LEU A 114 -22.70 19.94 5.78
CA LEU A 114 -22.85 19.12 6.99
C LEU A 114 -23.44 19.89 8.17
N LEU A 115 -23.01 21.15 8.40
CA LEU A 115 -23.40 21.94 9.57
C LEU A 115 -24.71 22.71 9.36
N GLU A 116 -24.88 23.36 8.20
CA GLU A 116 -26.03 24.23 7.94
C GLU A 116 -27.19 23.47 7.29
N LYS A 117 -26.94 22.84 6.13
CA LYS A 117 -27.97 22.08 5.41
C LYS A 117 -28.33 20.75 6.08
N LYS A 118 -27.43 20.22 6.91
CA LYS A 118 -27.50 18.89 7.52
C LYS A 118 -27.61 17.76 6.49
N HIS A 119 -27.01 17.96 5.32
CA HIS A 119 -26.90 16.94 4.29
C HIS A 119 -25.78 15.94 4.60
N SER A 120 -25.90 14.74 4.04
CA SER A 120 -24.80 13.78 3.98
C SER A 120 -23.89 14.13 2.80
N VAL A 121 -22.61 13.77 2.87
CA VAL A 121 -21.64 14.15 1.83
C VAL A 121 -20.80 12.97 1.34
N VAL A 122 -20.47 13.00 0.06
CA VAL A 122 -19.44 12.15 -0.54
C VAL A 122 -18.29 13.04 -1.01
N VAL A 123 -17.10 12.86 -0.43
CA VAL A 123 -15.91 13.64 -0.78
C VAL A 123 -15.07 12.88 -1.80
N THR A 124 -15.01 13.39 -3.02
CA THR A 124 -14.33 12.79 -4.18
C THR A 124 -13.13 13.63 -4.58
N SER A 125 -12.04 13.54 -3.82
CA SER A 125 -10.82 14.27 -4.12
C SER A 125 -9.58 13.38 -4.00
N GLY A 126 -8.50 13.80 -4.67
CA GLY A 126 -7.25 13.07 -4.74
C GLY A 126 -6.57 12.89 -3.38
N THR A 127 -5.46 12.17 -3.33
CA THR A 127 -4.67 12.06 -2.10
C THR A 127 -4.11 13.45 -1.73
N GLY A 128 -4.04 13.74 -0.42
CA GLY A 128 -3.52 15.03 0.08
C GLY A 128 -4.42 16.25 -0.13
N SER A 129 -5.70 16.07 -0.51
CA SER A 129 -6.70 17.14 -0.60
C SER A 129 -7.33 17.55 0.74
N GLY A 130 -6.89 16.94 1.84
CA GLY A 130 -7.49 17.14 3.15
C GLY A 130 -8.94 16.63 3.24
N LYS A 131 -9.20 15.40 2.78
CA LYS A 131 -10.49 14.71 2.93
C LYS A 131 -10.91 14.54 4.40
N THR A 132 -9.92 14.34 5.27
CA THR A 132 -10.18 14.17 6.71
C THR A 132 -10.77 15.43 7.34
N GLU A 133 -10.24 16.59 6.97
CA GLU A 133 -10.68 17.91 7.42
C GLU A 133 -12.14 18.19 6.99
N CYS A 134 -12.59 17.60 5.87
CA CYS A 134 -13.96 17.78 5.36
C CYS A 134 -15.04 17.28 6.34
N PHE A 135 -14.73 16.25 7.14
CA PHE A 135 -15.69 15.68 8.10
C PHE A 135 -15.27 15.90 9.56
N MET A 136 -13.97 15.89 9.88
CA MET A 136 -13.52 16.04 11.27
C MET A 136 -13.83 17.42 11.82
N VAL A 137 -13.65 18.49 11.03
CA VAL A 137 -13.94 19.85 11.50
C VAL A 137 -15.44 20.02 11.83
N PRO A 138 -16.39 19.62 10.97
CA PRO A 138 -17.82 19.63 11.30
C PRO A 138 -18.18 18.77 12.52
N VAL A 139 -17.60 17.59 12.65
CA VAL A 139 -17.84 16.73 13.83
C VAL A 139 -17.38 17.42 15.10
N LEU A 140 -16.18 18.02 15.11
CA LEU A 140 -15.67 18.75 16.27
C LEU A 140 -16.52 19.98 16.60
N GLU A 141 -16.95 20.72 15.58
CA GLU A 141 -17.84 21.88 15.74
C GLU A 141 -19.18 21.47 16.38
N ASP A 142 -19.80 20.40 15.87
CA ASP A 142 -21.08 19.88 16.38
C ASP A 142 -20.95 19.37 17.83
N LEU A 143 -19.86 18.67 18.15
CA LEU A 143 -19.58 18.22 19.52
C LEU A 143 -19.27 19.37 20.48
N TYR A 144 -18.54 20.38 20.02
CA TYR A 144 -18.24 21.56 20.83
C TYR A 144 -19.52 22.35 21.14
N ARG A 145 -20.41 22.54 20.16
CA ARG A 145 -21.72 23.16 20.39
C ARG A 145 -22.52 22.41 21.46
N GLU A 146 -22.59 21.08 21.35
CA GLU A 146 -23.26 20.25 22.37
C GLU A 146 -22.60 20.38 23.75
N LEU A 147 -21.26 20.34 23.81
CA LEU A 147 -20.49 20.49 25.05
C LEU A 147 -20.80 21.82 25.75
N ARG A 148 -20.83 22.92 24.98
CA ARG A 148 -21.16 24.25 25.50
C ARG A 148 -22.60 24.27 26.02
N ASP A 149 -23.53 23.74 25.25
CA ASP A 149 -24.96 23.75 25.59
C ASP A 149 -25.27 22.88 26.82
N CYS A 150 -24.47 21.84 27.10
CA CYS A 150 -24.57 21.01 28.31
C CYS A 150 -23.72 21.52 29.49
N GLY A 151 -23.26 22.77 29.46
CA GLY A 151 -22.52 23.41 30.55
C GLY A 151 -21.10 22.88 30.74
N ASN A 152 -20.41 22.52 29.64
CA ASN A 152 -19.05 22.00 29.60
C ASN A 152 -18.83 20.69 30.36
N LYS A 153 -19.90 19.91 30.56
CA LYS A 153 -19.81 18.55 31.13
C LYS A 153 -19.28 17.56 30.08
N PRO A 154 -18.42 16.59 30.46
CA PRO A 154 -17.95 15.56 29.53
C PRO A 154 -19.09 14.89 28.76
N LEU A 155 -18.96 14.81 27.44
CA LEU A 155 -19.92 14.09 26.61
C LEU A 155 -19.73 12.58 26.83
N VAL A 156 -20.83 11.88 27.17
CA VAL A 156 -20.86 10.44 27.43
C VAL A 156 -21.89 9.77 26.54
N GLY A 157 -21.45 8.83 25.70
CA GLY A 157 -22.25 8.20 24.62
C GLY A 157 -21.68 8.54 23.24
N VAL A 158 -21.71 7.61 22.30
CA VAL A 158 -21.14 7.79 20.96
C VAL A 158 -22.00 8.73 20.13
N ARG A 159 -21.40 9.82 19.63
CA ARG A 159 -22.01 10.78 18.70
C ARG A 159 -21.54 10.59 17.27
N ALA A 160 -20.27 10.22 17.11
CA ALA A 160 -19.63 10.06 15.82
C ALA A 160 -18.93 8.70 15.73
N LEU A 161 -19.32 7.91 14.73
CA LEU A 161 -18.74 6.61 14.42
C LEU A 161 -17.89 6.73 13.16
N PHE A 162 -16.58 6.54 13.27
CA PHE A 162 -15.66 6.52 12.14
C PHE A 162 -15.26 5.09 11.81
N LEU A 163 -15.60 4.64 10.61
CA LEU A 163 -15.30 3.31 10.10
C LEU A 163 -14.16 3.36 9.11
N TYR A 164 -13.08 2.65 9.45
CA TYR A 164 -11.91 2.46 8.61
C TYR A 164 -11.78 0.98 8.21
N PRO A 165 -11.34 0.69 6.98
CA PRO A 165 -11.17 -0.70 6.54
C PRO A 165 -9.95 -1.40 7.18
N LEU A 166 -8.94 -0.65 7.63
CA LEU A 166 -7.68 -1.18 8.13
C LEU A 166 -7.25 -0.52 9.46
N ASN A 167 -6.73 -1.31 10.41
CA ASN A 167 -6.20 -0.81 11.69
C ASN A 167 -5.04 0.18 11.53
N ALA A 168 -4.22 0.01 10.48
CA ALA A 168 -3.14 0.95 10.17
C ALA A 168 -3.67 2.37 9.89
N LEU A 169 -4.84 2.47 9.25
CA LEU A 169 -5.49 3.76 9.00
C LEU A 169 -6.04 4.36 10.30
N ILE A 170 -6.65 3.55 11.16
CA ILE A 170 -7.12 3.96 12.50
C ILE A 170 -5.96 4.58 13.30
N ASN A 171 -4.84 3.86 13.42
CA ASN A 171 -3.68 4.33 14.17
C ASN A 171 -3.08 5.62 13.56
N SER A 172 -3.18 5.79 12.24
CA SER A 172 -2.70 7.01 11.57
C SER A 172 -3.53 8.27 11.91
N GLN A 173 -4.74 8.11 12.47
CA GLN A 173 -5.56 9.24 12.92
C GLN A 173 -5.37 9.58 14.40
N ARG A 174 -4.72 8.72 15.20
CA ARG A 174 -4.53 8.91 16.64
C ARG A 174 -3.98 10.30 16.97
N GLU A 175 -2.82 10.63 16.42
CA GLU A 175 -2.12 11.88 16.74
C GLU A 175 -2.91 13.12 16.29
N ARG A 176 -3.68 13.00 15.21
CA ARG A 176 -4.54 14.09 14.71
C ARG A 176 -5.74 14.30 15.63
N LEU A 177 -6.44 13.22 15.99
CA LEU A 177 -7.55 13.27 16.94
C LEU A 177 -7.08 13.80 18.29
N ASP A 178 -5.92 13.33 18.76
CA ASP A 178 -5.29 13.84 19.97
C ASP A 178 -5.07 15.36 19.88
N ALA A 179 -4.37 15.82 18.84
CA ALA A 179 -4.09 17.24 18.64
C ALA A 179 -5.37 18.10 18.66
N TRP A 180 -6.41 17.71 17.92
CA TRP A 180 -7.60 18.54 17.75
C TRP A 180 -8.61 18.45 18.89
N THR A 181 -8.55 17.38 19.70
CA THR A 181 -9.44 17.22 20.87
C THR A 181 -8.80 17.68 22.18
N ARG A 182 -7.47 17.78 22.25
CA ARG A 182 -6.73 18.15 23.48
C ARG A 182 -7.16 19.49 24.06
N GLY A 183 -7.52 20.47 23.22
CA GLY A 183 -8.02 21.77 23.66
C GLY A 183 -9.30 21.70 24.50
N PHE A 184 -10.07 20.61 24.37
CA PHE A 184 -11.33 20.39 25.09
C PHE A 184 -11.17 19.53 26.35
N GLY A 185 -9.94 19.09 26.69
CA GLY A 185 -9.68 18.26 27.86
C GLY A 185 -10.49 16.97 27.85
N THR A 186 -11.30 16.74 28.90
CA THR A 186 -12.20 15.58 29.00
C THR A 186 -13.59 15.82 28.38
N GLY A 187 -13.86 17.03 27.87
CA GLY A 187 -15.13 17.43 27.29
C GLY A 187 -15.46 16.67 26.01
N VAL A 188 -14.52 16.66 25.06
CA VAL A 188 -14.61 15.91 23.79
C VAL A 188 -13.53 14.83 23.78
N ARG A 189 -13.93 13.58 24.00
CA ARG A 189 -13.03 12.42 24.02
C ARG A 189 -13.14 11.60 22.74
N TYR A 190 -12.13 10.79 22.44
CA TYR A 190 -12.16 9.81 21.36
C TYR A 190 -11.64 8.46 21.82
N CYS A 191 -12.01 7.39 21.10
CA CYS A 191 -11.48 6.04 21.33
C CYS A 191 -11.13 5.38 20.00
N LEU A 192 -9.96 4.75 19.94
CA LEU A 192 -9.59 3.83 18.86
C LEU A 192 -9.91 2.40 19.29
N TYR A 193 -11.13 1.97 18.97
CA TYR A 193 -11.69 0.70 19.45
C TYR A 193 -11.45 -0.40 18.42
N ASN A 194 -10.44 -1.23 18.63
CA ASN A 194 -10.00 -2.29 17.73
C ASN A 194 -9.47 -3.52 18.51
N GLY A 195 -8.92 -4.51 17.79
CA GLY A 195 -8.38 -5.73 18.40
C GLY A 195 -7.24 -5.52 19.40
N ASN A 196 -6.55 -4.38 19.33
CA ASN A 196 -5.42 -4.03 20.21
C ASN A 196 -5.84 -3.11 21.38
N THR A 197 -7.12 -2.78 21.52
CA THR A 197 -7.59 -1.98 22.66
C THR A 197 -7.52 -2.84 23.93
N GLU A 198 -6.74 -2.37 24.90
CA GLU A 198 -6.55 -3.03 26.19
C GLU A 198 -7.87 -3.25 26.91
N GLU A 199 -8.05 -4.42 27.53
CA GLU A 199 -9.29 -4.75 28.23
C GLU A 199 -9.41 -3.95 29.53
N LEU A 200 -8.38 -4.02 30.38
CA LEU A 200 -8.37 -3.49 31.74
C LEU A 200 -7.83 -2.05 31.77
N HIS A 201 -8.53 -1.16 32.47
CA HIS A 201 -8.08 0.21 32.66
C HIS A 201 -6.76 0.28 33.46
N ALA A 202 -6.57 -0.64 34.41
CA ALA A 202 -5.36 -0.70 35.24
C ALA A 202 -4.06 -0.82 34.42
N SER A 203 -4.09 -1.56 33.30
CA SER A 203 -2.92 -1.77 32.43
C SER A 203 -2.43 -0.49 31.74
N VAL A 204 -3.32 0.48 31.53
CA VAL A 204 -3.05 1.72 30.78
C VAL A 204 -3.19 2.97 31.63
N LYS A 205 -3.26 2.84 32.96
CA LYS A 205 -3.56 3.95 33.89
C LYS A 205 -2.60 5.13 33.74
N SER A 206 -1.30 4.86 33.59
CA SER A 206 -0.27 5.89 33.41
C SER A 206 -0.40 6.61 32.07
N GLU A 207 -0.59 5.89 30.97
CA GLU A 207 -0.79 6.48 29.64
C GLU A 207 -2.09 7.29 29.58
N GLN A 208 -3.17 6.77 30.19
CA GLN A 208 -4.47 7.43 30.24
C GLN A 208 -4.41 8.78 30.97
N ALA A 209 -3.59 8.91 32.01
CA ALA A 209 -3.40 10.18 32.73
C ALA A 209 -2.72 11.24 31.86
N ASN A 210 -1.83 10.82 30.95
CA ASN A 210 -1.15 11.71 30.01
C ASN A 210 -2.04 12.10 28.80
N ARG A 211 -3.10 11.33 28.53
CA ARG A 211 -4.04 11.55 27.42
C ARG A 211 -5.50 11.52 27.90
N PRO A 212 -5.96 12.56 28.62
CA PRO A 212 -7.32 12.58 29.18
C PRO A 212 -8.43 12.59 28.11
N ASN A 213 -8.12 13.05 26.90
CA ASN A 213 -8.98 13.09 25.73
C ASN A 213 -9.05 11.77 24.93
N GLU A 214 -8.15 10.82 25.17
CA GLU A 214 -8.18 9.48 24.54
C GLU A 214 -8.70 8.44 25.54
N VAL A 215 -9.67 7.60 25.18
CA VAL A 215 -10.06 6.45 26.01
C VAL A 215 -9.31 5.21 25.54
N LEU A 216 -8.43 4.69 26.40
CA LEU A 216 -7.46 3.65 26.03
C LEU A 216 -7.90 2.21 26.35
N SER A 217 -8.90 2.02 27.21
CA SER A 217 -9.37 0.68 27.62
C SER A 217 -10.83 0.41 27.31
N ARG A 218 -11.17 -0.86 27.12
CA ARG A 218 -12.54 -1.34 26.88
C ARG A 218 -13.42 -1.14 28.11
N GLU A 219 -12.88 -1.41 29.31
CA GLU A 219 -13.56 -1.14 30.58
C GLU A 219 -14.04 0.31 30.67
N LYS A 220 -13.13 1.28 30.46
CA LYS A 220 -13.47 2.70 30.52
C LYS A 220 -14.45 3.12 29.41
N MET A 221 -14.36 2.51 28.23
CA MET A 221 -15.34 2.73 27.17
C MET A 221 -16.74 2.25 27.53
N ARG A 222 -16.89 1.16 28.30
CA ARG A 222 -18.19 0.66 28.75
C ARG A 222 -18.78 1.54 29.86
N GLU A 223 -17.92 2.07 30.74
CA GLU A 223 -18.33 2.97 31.82
C GLU A 223 -18.73 4.35 31.28
N GLU A 224 -17.85 4.99 30.50
CA GLU A 224 -18.04 6.35 30.00
C GLU A 224 -17.73 6.42 28.49
N PRO A 225 -18.63 5.94 27.62
CA PRO A 225 -18.37 5.88 26.18
C PRO A 225 -17.94 7.23 25.60
N ALA A 226 -16.85 7.24 24.83
CA ALA A 226 -16.36 8.44 24.18
C ALA A 226 -17.31 8.92 23.06
N PRO A 227 -17.46 10.24 22.83
CA PRO A 227 -18.33 10.77 21.78
C PRO A 227 -17.81 10.47 20.37
N ILE A 228 -16.48 10.32 20.18
CA ILE A 228 -15.89 9.89 18.90
C ILE A 228 -15.39 8.45 19.03
N LEU A 229 -16.00 7.54 18.28
CA LEU A 229 -15.60 6.13 18.21
C LEU A 229 -14.98 5.83 16.86
N VAL A 230 -13.70 5.45 16.84
CA VAL A 230 -13.00 5.03 15.62
C VAL A 230 -12.79 3.53 15.65
N THR A 231 -13.33 2.82 14.66
CA THR A 231 -13.30 1.35 14.61
C THR A 231 -13.31 0.83 13.18
N ASN A 232 -13.41 -0.50 13.02
CA ASN A 232 -13.59 -1.19 11.75
C ASN A 232 -14.89 -2.01 11.78
N GLY A 233 -15.35 -2.48 10.61
CA GLY A 233 -16.62 -3.23 10.51
C GLY A 233 -16.66 -4.48 11.39
N THR A 234 -15.56 -5.22 11.50
CA THR A 234 -15.50 -6.44 12.32
C THR A 234 -15.62 -6.14 13.82
N MET A 235 -14.90 -5.12 14.32
CA MET A 235 -14.96 -4.76 15.74
C MET A 235 -16.29 -4.11 16.11
N LEU A 236 -16.88 -3.35 15.18
CA LEU A 236 -18.25 -2.86 15.33
C LEU A 236 -19.23 -4.04 15.50
N GLU A 237 -19.12 -5.08 14.68
CA GLU A 237 -19.95 -6.28 14.80
C GLU A 237 -19.79 -6.94 16.17
N TYR A 238 -18.55 -7.10 16.63
CA TYR A 238 -18.30 -7.66 17.96
C TYR A 238 -18.95 -6.83 19.07
N MET A 239 -18.82 -5.50 19.03
CA MET A 239 -19.43 -4.59 20.00
C MET A 239 -20.96 -4.72 20.00
N MET A 240 -21.56 -4.95 18.84
CA MET A 240 -23.01 -5.13 18.68
C MET A 240 -23.54 -6.45 19.27
N VAL A 241 -22.70 -7.49 19.35
CA VAL A 241 -23.11 -8.84 19.75
C VAL A 241 -22.70 -9.18 21.20
N ARG A 242 -21.57 -8.65 21.68
CA ARG A 242 -21.02 -8.96 23.00
C ARG A 242 -21.82 -8.27 24.10
N GLN A 243 -22.37 -9.06 25.03
CA GLN A 243 -23.11 -8.54 26.18
C GLN A 243 -22.27 -7.62 27.07
N VAL A 244 -20.96 -7.90 27.20
CA VAL A 244 -20.04 -7.04 27.96
C VAL A 244 -19.93 -5.63 27.38
N ASP A 245 -20.09 -5.47 26.06
CA ASP A 245 -19.99 -4.18 25.37
C ASP A 245 -21.36 -3.46 25.26
N ALA A 246 -22.45 -4.11 25.68
CA ALA A 246 -23.80 -3.55 25.65
C ALA A 246 -23.95 -2.17 26.33
N PRO A 247 -23.25 -1.86 27.45
CA PRO A 247 -23.32 -0.54 28.07
C PRO A 247 -22.98 0.62 27.12
N ILE A 248 -22.05 0.40 26.17
CA ILE A 248 -21.66 1.41 25.18
C ILE A 248 -22.88 1.83 24.35
N ILE A 249 -23.62 0.86 23.86
CA ILE A 249 -24.78 1.06 23.00
C ILE A 249 -25.96 1.56 23.82
N GLN A 250 -26.20 1.01 25.00
CA GLN A 250 -27.32 1.39 25.87
C GLN A 250 -27.25 2.86 26.30
N GLN A 251 -26.07 3.33 26.74
CA GLN A 251 -25.88 4.73 27.12
C GLN A 251 -26.06 5.66 25.92
N SER A 252 -25.52 5.29 24.76
CA SER A 252 -25.66 6.06 23.52
C SER A 252 -27.12 6.11 23.04
N LYS A 253 -27.84 4.99 23.15
CA LYS A 253 -29.26 4.86 22.79
C LYS A 253 -30.16 5.67 23.71
N ALA A 254 -29.90 5.66 25.01
CA ALA A 254 -30.68 6.40 26.00
C ALA A 254 -30.73 7.91 25.69
N GLN A 255 -29.65 8.44 25.12
CA GLN A 255 -29.53 9.84 24.71
C GLN A 255 -29.85 10.07 23.22
N LYS A 256 -30.09 9.00 22.44
CA LYS A 256 -30.14 9.01 20.98
C LYS A 256 -28.99 9.84 20.38
N SER A 257 -27.78 9.58 20.87
CA SER A 257 -26.66 10.50 20.66
C SER A 257 -25.99 10.40 19.29
N LEU A 258 -26.16 9.29 18.55
CA LEU A 258 -25.46 9.06 17.29
C LEU A 258 -25.96 10.01 16.19
N ARG A 259 -25.09 10.93 15.73
CA ARG A 259 -25.39 11.94 14.71
C ARG A 259 -24.50 11.84 13.47
N TRP A 260 -23.39 11.10 13.55
CA TRP A 260 -22.41 11.01 12.47
C TRP A 260 -21.96 9.58 12.23
N ILE A 261 -21.96 9.17 10.96
CA ILE A 261 -21.30 7.94 10.50
C ILE A 261 -20.36 8.31 9.36
N VAL A 262 -19.06 8.15 9.60
CA VAL A 262 -18.01 8.43 8.61
C VAL A 262 -17.46 7.11 8.08
N LEU A 263 -17.43 6.98 6.76
CA LEU A 263 -16.92 5.86 6.01
C LEU A 263 -15.67 6.32 5.25
N ASP A 264 -14.50 6.07 5.81
CA ASP A 264 -13.25 6.43 5.13
C ASP A 264 -12.86 5.35 4.11
N GLU A 265 -12.32 5.78 2.98
CA GLU A 265 -11.95 4.90 1.85
C GLU A 265 -13.12 4.04 1.36
N ALA A 266 -14.29 4.65 1.20
CA ALA A 266 -15.53 3.99 0.83
C ALA A 266 -15.45 3.18 -0.48
N HIS A 267 -14.50 3.52 -1.37
CA HIS A 267 -14.18 2.77 -2.58
C HIS A 267 -13.69 1.33 -2.33
N THR A 268 -13.27 1.01 -1.11
CA THR A 268 -12.89 -0.35 -0.71
C THR A 268 -14.10 -1.26 -0.50
N TYR A 269 -15.27 -0.69 -0.18
CA TYR A 269 -16.50 -1.45 0.00
C TYR A 269 -17.16 -1.70 -1.36
N VAL A 270 -16.91 -2.88 -1.93
CA VAL A 270 -17.49 -3.30 -3.22
C VAL A 270 -18.15 -4.68 -3.12
N GLY A 271 -19.15 -4.91 -3.96
CA GLY A 271 -19.83 -6.21 -4.07
C GLY A 271 -20.45 -6.66 -2.73
N SER A 272 -20.13 -7.89 -2.31
CA SER A 272 -20.66 -8.48 -1.08
C SER A 272 -20.28 -7.70 0.19
N GLN A 273 -19.08 -7.11 0.23
CA GLN A 273 -18.63 -6.32 1.39
C GLN A 273 -19.49 -5.05 1.58
N ALA A 274 -19.90 -4.41 0.50
CA ALA A 274 -20.79 -3.24 0.57
C ALA A 274 -22.18 -3.64 1.08
N ALA A 275 -22.72 -4.78 0.63
CA ALA A 275 -24.00 -5.29 1.10
C ALA A 275 -23.99 -5.65 2.59
N GLU A 276 -22.90 -6.28 3.06
CA GLU A 276 -22.70 -6.59 4.47
C GLU A 276 -22.63 -5.32 5.32
N LEU A 277 -21.85 -4.32 4.90
CA LEU A 277 -21.76 -3.04 5.58
C LEU A 277 -23.13 -2.34 5.64
N ALA A 278 -23.91 -2.36 4.56
CA ALA A 278 -25.25 -1.76 4.55
C ALA A 278 -26.18 -2.38 5.61
N LEU A 279 -26.19 -3.71 5.72
CA LEU A 279 -26.99 -4.42 6.73
C LEU A 279 -26.47 -4.14 8.14
N GLN A 280 -25.15 -4.08 8.31
CA GLN A 280 -24.53 -3.73 9.58
C GLN A 280 -24.94 -2.32 10.03
N LEU A 281 -24.85 -1.31 9.15
CA LEU A 281 -25.23 0.07 9.47
C LEU A 281 -26.71 0.20 9.86
N ARG A 282 -27.61 -0.55 9.21
CA ARG A 282 -29.03 -0.60 9.61
C ARG A 282 -29.22 -1.15 11.02
N ARG A 283 -28.49 -2.21 11.38
CA ARG A 283 -28.50 -2.78 12.74
C ARG A 283 -27.92 -1.81 13.77
N VAL A 284 -26.85 -1.11 13.43
CA VAL A 284 -26.23 -0.07 14.26
C VAL A 284 -27.24 1.04 14.53
N MET A 285 -27.83 1.64 13.51
CA MET A 285 -28.85 2.70 13.69
C MET A 285 -30.00 2.23 14.60
N THR A 286 -30.53 1.03 14.35
CA THR A 286 -31.60 0.42 15.16
C THR A 286 -31.19 0.27 16.63
N ALA A 287 -29.97 -0.21 16.89
CA ALA A 287 -29.48 -0.43 18.23
C ALA A 287 -29.18 0.87 18.98
N PHE A 288 -28.67 1.89 18.29
CA PHE A 288 -28.48 3.23 18.82
C PHE A 288 -29.78 4.04 18.90
N GLY A 289 -30.92 3.49 18.44
CA GLY A 289 -32.24 4.11 18.57
C GLY A 289 -32.45 5.33 17.67
N VAL A 290 -31.70 5.39 16.57
CA VAL A 290 -31.71 6.48 15.58
C VAL A 290 -32.19 5.98 14.22
N THR A 291 -32.65 6.89 13.39
CA THR A 291 -33.07 6.66 12.00
C THR A 291 -32.07 7.31 11.04
N PRO A 292 -32.11 7.00 9.72
CA PRO A 292 -31.28 7.69 8.74
C PRO A 292 -31.45 9.22 8.73
N ASP A 293 -32.61 9.73 9.17
CA ASP A 293 -32.87 11.18 9.27
C ASP A 293 -32.11 11.86 10.41
N ASP A 294 -31.73 11.10 11.44
CA ASP A 294 -31.01 11.60 12.62
C ASP A 294 -29.48 11.63 12.39
N VAL A 295 -28.99 10.98 11.32
CA VAL A 295 -27.57 10.70 11.10
C VAL A 295 -27.08 11.31 9.79
N ARG A 296 -25.97 12.04 9.87
CA ARG A 296 -25.22 12.52 8.70
C ARG A 296 -24.15 11.51 8.34
N PHE A 297 -24.21 11.02 7.10
CA PHE A 297 -23.21 10.12 6.55
C PHE A 297 -22.16 10.91 5.80
N VAL A 298 -20.89 10.56 6.01
CA VAL A 298 -19.77 11.09 5.24
C VAL A 298 -19.01 9.94 4.63
N ALA A 299 -18.89 9.90 3.31
CA ALA A 299 -18.07 8.91 2.62
C ALA A 299 -16.89 9.59 1.94
N THR A 300 -15.67 9.11 2.17
CA THR A 300 -14.50 9.58 1.42
C THR A 300 -14.12 8.55 0.36
N SER A 301 -13.76 9.01 -0.83
CA SER A 301 -13.31 8.12 -1.90
C SER A 301 -12.18 8.76 -2.67
N ALA A 302 -11.13 7.97 -2.96
CA ALA A 302 -10.18 8.32 -3.98
C ALA A 302 -10.90 8.26 -5.34
N THR A 303 -11.11 9.43 -5.95
CA THR A 303 -11.51 9.67 -7.35
C THR A 303 -12.33 8.56 -8.04
N ILE A 304 -13.65 8.73 -8.13
CA ILE A 304 -14.44 8.06 -9.18
C ILE A 304 -14.54 9.05 -10.34
N ALA A 305 -13.93 8.70 -11.47
CA ALA A 305 -13.93 9.54 -12.68
C ALA A 305 -14.91 8.99 -13.71
N GLY A 306 -15.74 9.86 -14.28
CA GLY A 306 -16.70 9.55 -15.34
C GLY A 306 -17.90 10.49 -15.31
N ASN A 307 -18.60 10.63 -16.45
CA ASN A 307 -19.73 11.56 -16.60
C ASN A 307 -20.91 11.23 -15.66
N ASP A 308 -21.03 9.97 -15.21
CA ASP A 308 -22.07 9.51 -14.27
C ASP A 308 -21.55 9.29 -12.83
N ALA A 309 -20.29 9.65 -12.54
CA ALA A 309 -19.66 9.35 -11.25
C ALA A 309 -20.43 9.96 -10.07
N GLU A 310 -20.91 11.21 -10.22
CA GLU A 310 -21.68 11.89 -9.18
C GLU A 310 -22.96 11.14 -8.85
N LYS A 311 -23.74 10.77 -9.88
CA LYS A 311 -25.01 10.05 -9.72
C LYS A 311 -24.81 8.67 -9.12
N GLN A 312 -23.76 7.96 -9.54
CA GLN A 312 -23.41 6.64 -8.99
C GLN A 312 -23.03 6.73 -7.51
N LEU A 313 -22.28 7.77 -7.12
CA LEU A 313 -21.89 7.99 -5.73
C LEU A 313 -23.05 8.39 -4.83
N LYS A 314 -23.96 9.26 -5.30
CA LYS A 314 -25.20 9.58 -4.59
C LYS A 314 -26.04 8.32 -4.38
N LYS A 315 -26.21 7.52 -5.44
CA LYS A 315 -26.93 6.24 -5.36
C LYS A 315 -26.26 5.27 -4.39
N PHE A 316 -24.94 5.11 -4.46
CA PHE A 316 -24.19 4.25 -3.56
C PHE A 316 -24.39 4.62 -2.10
N LEU A 317 -24.20 5.89 -1.73
CA LEU A 317 -24.37 6.32 -0.34
C LEU A 317 -25.84 6.22 0.08
N SER A 318 -26.79 6.51 -0.81
CA SER A 318 -28.22 6.35 -0.56
C SER A 318 -28.61 4.90 -0.26
N GLU A 319 -28.15 3.93 -1.04
CA GLU A 319 -28.42 2.50 -0.83
C GLU A 319 -27.77 1.97 0.46
N LEU A 320 -26.58 2.49 0.78
CA LEU A 320 -25.81 2.12 1.97
C LEU A 320 -26.42 2.67 3.27
N SER A 321 -26.87 3.93 3.25
CA SER A 321 -27.35 4.66 4.43
C SER A 321 -28.87 4.67 4.60
N GLY A 322 -29.63 4.51 3.52
CA GLY A 322 -31.08 4.72 3.49
C GLY A 322 -31.51 6.18 3.32
N ILE A 323 -30.58 7.11 3.08
CA ILE A 323 -30.88 8.54 2.90
C ILE A 323 -31.30 8.84 1.45
N PRO A 324 -32.33 9.67 1.21
CA PRO A 324 -32.69 10.12 -0.14
C PRO A 324 -31.54 10.87 -0.84
N GLN A 325 -31.41 10.70 -2.16
CA GLN A 325 -30.29 11.27 -2.93
C GLN A 325 -30.28 12.81 -2.90
N GLU A 326 -31.42 13.44 -2.67
CA GLU A 326 -31.58 14.89 -2.60
C GLU A 326 -30.91 15.50 -1.36
N ARG A 327 -30.65 14.68 -0.33
CA ARG A 327 -29.92 15.06 0.89
C ARG A 327 -28.47 14.57 0.89
N ILE A 328 -27.94 14.25 -0.29
CA ILE A 328 -26.56 13.80 -0.47
C ILE A 328 -25.85 14.75 -1.43
N ASP A 329 -24.83 15.45 -0.94
CA ASP A 329 -23.98 16.32 -1.75
C ASP A 329 -22.67 15.61 -2.11
N VAL A 330 -22.28 15.64 -3.38
CA VAL A 330 -21.00 15.08 -3.85
C VAL A 330 -20.04 16.23 -4.09
N LEU A 331 -18.90 16.20 -3.42
CA LEU A 331 -17.97 17.32 -3.34
C LEU A 331 -16.60 16.89 -3.89
N GLY A 332 -16.26 17.44 -5.05
CA GLY A 332 -14.94 17.30 -5.67
C GLY A 332 -14.07 18.53 -5.40
N GLY A 333 -12.75 18.31 -5.33
CA GLY A 333 -11.78 19.41 -5.31
C GLY A 333 -11.26 19.71 -6.71
N ASN A 334 -10.91 20.97 -6.95
CA ASN A 334 -10.19 21.38 -8.16
C ASN A 334 -8.71 21.56 -7.86
N ARG A 335 -7.84 21.08 -8.75
CA ARG A 335 -6.41 21.34 -8.64
C ARG A 335 -6.06 22.67 -9.28
N VAL A 336 -5.18 23.42 -8.62
CA VAL A 336 -4.59 24.65 -9.16
C VAL A 336 -3.29 24.27 -9.84
N ILE A 337 -3.36 24.09 -11.15
CA ILE A 337 -2.20 23.87 -11.99
C ILE A 337 -1.84 25.21 -12.65
N PRO A 338 -0.61 25.72 -12.48
CA PRO A 338 -0.20 26.95 -13.16
C PRO A 338 -0.31 26.80 -14.68
N GLU A 339 -0.87 27.80 -15.34
CA GLU A 339 -0.85 27.87 -16.80
C GLU A 339 0.58 28.13 -17.30
N LEU A 340 0.89 27.57 -18.47
CA LEU A 340 2.17 27.76 -19.13
C LEU A 340 1.95 28.58 -20.40
N GLU A 341 2.88 29.48 -20.70
CA GLU A 341 2.91 30.21 -21.98
C GLU A 341 2.87 29.25 -23.18
N ALA A 342 2.47 29.76 -24.34
CA ALA A 342 2.47 28.97 -25.57
C ALA A 342 3.88 28.48 -25.91
N CYS A 343 4.01 27.19 -26.23
CA CYS A 343 5.29 26.58 -26.54
C CYS A 343 5.88 27.17 -27.84
N LYS A 344 7.16 27.56 -27.79
CA LYS A 344 7.92 28.05 -28.95
C LYS A 344 8.76 26.95 -29.63
N ASN A 345 8.67 25.71 -29.13
CA ASN A 345 9.36 24.53 -29.64
C ASN A 345 10.89 24.72 -29.75
N TYR A 346 11.53 25.10 -28.64
CA TYR A 346 12.99 25.21 -28.61
C TYR A 346 13.64 23.82 -28.55
N PRO A 347 14.64 23.53 -29.40
CA PRO A 347 15.22 22.20 -29.51
C PRO A 347 16.35 22.00 -28.49
N PHE A 348 16.05 22.17 -27.19
CA PHE A 348 17.02 21.86 -26.15
C PHE A 348 17.08 20.35 -25.90
N THR A 349 18.29 19.83 -25.86
CA THR A 349 18.54 18.46 -25.39
C THR A 349 18.41 18.38 -23.87
N LEU A 350 18.13 17.17 -23.36
CA LEU A 350 18.06 16.93 -21.91
C LEU A 350 19.36 17.32 -21.20
N ASP A 351 20.52 17.04 -21.82
CA ASP A 351 21.81 17.37 -21.24
C ASP A 351 22.00 18.89 -21.18
N GLU A 352 21.68 19.65 -22.23
CA GLU A 352 21.76 21.11 -22.21
C GLU A 352 20.91 21.72 -21.09
N LEU A 353 19.68 21.22 -20.89
CA LEU A 353 18.80 21.70 -19.83
C LEU A 353 19.32 21.38 -18.42
N GLU A 354 19.96 20.22 -18.22
CA GLU A 354 20.58 19.85 -16.95
C GLU A 354 21.77 20.75 -16.58
N HIS A 355 22.48 21.29 -17.59
CA HIS A 355 23.65 22.17 -17.39
C HIS A 355 23.30 23.64 -17.13
N ILE A 356 22.07 24.08 -17.37
CA ILE A 356 21.63 25.44 -17.02
C ILE A 356 21.79 25.61 -15.50
N PRO A 357 22.53 26.62 -14.99
CA PRO A 357 22.78 26.77 -13.56
C PRO A 357 21.53 27.17 -12.76
N ASP A 358 21.57 26.95 -11.45
CA ASP A 358 20.59 27.53 -10.53
C ASP A 358 20.85 29.03 -10.38
N SER A 359 19.79 29.83 -10.25
CA SER A 359 19.87 31.29 -10.12
C SER A 359 20.43 31.73 -8.76
N ASP A 360 20.34 30.87 -7.74
CA ASP A 360 20.85 31.10 -6.39
C ASP A 360 21.65 29.87 -5.95
N SER A 361 22.93 30.04 -5.59
CA SER A 361 23.81 28.94 -5.17
C SER A 361 23.36 28.27 -3.87
N ASP A 362 22.59 28.99 -3.05
CA ASP A 362 22.17 28.51 -1.74
C ASP A 362 20.80 27.79 -1.79
N LYS A 363 20.09 27.86 -2.92
CA LYS A 363 18.76 27.24 -3.11
C LYS A 363 18.72 26.38 -4.37
N GLU A 364 19.05 25.10 -4.20
CA GLU A 364 18.98 24.09 -5.26
C GLU A 364 17.60 24.08 -5.95
N GLY A 365 17.61 24.09 -7.29
CA GLY A 365 16.40 23.93 -8.10
C GLY A 365 15.65 25.21 -8.47
N ILE A 366 16.06 26.38 -7.99
CA ILE A 366 15.49 27.67 -8.44
C ILE A 366 16.26 28.16 -9.66
N SER A 367 15.62 28.16 -10.83
CA SER A 367 16.22 28.69 -12.07
C SER A 367 15.15 29.17 -13.04
N LEU A 368 15.04 30.48 -13.22
CA LEU A 368 14.08 31.07 -14.15
C LEU A 368 14.42 30.72 -15.61
N GLU A 369 15.71 30.71 -15.95
CA GLU A 369 16.20 30.34 -17.28
C GLU A 369 15.83 28.90 -17.62
N ARG A 370 16.10 27.95 -16.71
CA ARG A 370 15.76 26.54 -16.91
C ARG A 370 14.25 26.32 -16.95
N TYR A 371 13.49 27.02 -16.09
CA TYR A 371 12.03 26.96 -16.10
C TYR A 371 11.45 27.45 -17.44
N SER A 372 11.99 28.55 -17.97
CA SER A 372 11.62 29.07 -19.29
C SER A 372 11.97 28.07 -20.39
N ALA A 373 13.17 27.49 -20.36
CA ALA A 373 13.58 26.48 -21.34
C ALA A 373 12.66 25.24 -21.31
N LEU A 374 12.29 24.75 -20.12
CA LEU A 374 11.31 23.66 -19.95
C LEU A 374 9.92 24.02 -20.48
N THR A 375 9.46 25.25 -20.25
CA THR A 375 8.17 25.75 -20.76
C THR A 375 8.08 25.70 -22.28
N HIS A 376 9.21 25.87 -22.96
CA HIS A 376 9.33 25.87 -24.42
C HIS A 376 9.87 24.55 -25.00
N SER A 377 10.12 23.51 -24.18
CA SER A 377 10.49 22.16 -24.63
C SER A 377 9.25 21.30 -24.88
N PRO A 378 9.08 20.72 -26.07
CA PRO A 378 7.98 19.80 -26.36
C PRO A 378 7.93 18.58 -25.42
N GLU A 379 9.09 17.98 -25.11
CA GLU A 379 9.22 16.80 -24.26
C GLU A 379 8.69 17.05 -22.85
N ALA A 380 9.13 18.15 -22.22
CA ALA A 380 8.72 18.54 -20.89
C ALA A 380 7.21 18.82 -20.83
N ARG A 381 6.66 19.46 -21.87
CA ARG A 381 5.21 19.72 -21.99
C ARG A 381 4.41 18.44 -22.16
N TYR A 382 4.81 17.54 -23.05
CA TYR A 382 4.10 16.27 -23.23
C TYR A 382 4.08 15.46 -21.94
N LEU A 383 5.20 15.39 -21.21
CA LEU A 383 5.24 14.71 -19.91
C LEU A 383 4.34 15.38 -18.87
N ARG A 384 4.36 16.72 -18.78
CA ARG A 384 3.47 17.48 -17.89
C ARG A 384 2.00 17.24 -18.25
N GLU A 385 1.63 17.35 -19.51
CA GLU A 385 0.27 17.14 -20.00
C GLU A 385 -0.22 15.71 -19.73
N MET A 386 0.61 14.68 -19.95
CA MET A 386 0.25 13.29 -19.64
C MET A 386 -0.14 13.10 -18.17
N LEU A 387 0.54 13.79 -17.25
CA LEU A 387 0.32 13.65 -15.81
C LEU A 387 -0.79 14.58 -15.28
N VAL A 388 -0.96 15.75 -15.88
CA VAL A 388 -1.90 16.77 -15.43
C VAL A 388 -3.30 16.58 -16.02
N SER A 389 -3.39 16.16 -17.29
CA SER A 389 -4.67 16.04 -18.01
C SER A 389 -5.51 14.84 -17.59
N GLN A 390 -4.92 13.86 -16.90
CA GLN A 390 -5.61 12.63 -16.51
C GLN A 390 -5.86 12.59 -15.00
N PRO A 391 -7.06 12.19 -14.56
CA PRO A 391 -7.33 12.02 -13.12
C PRO A 391 -6.62 10.79 -12.54
N ARG A 392 -6.14 9.88 -13.40
CA ARG A 392 -5.51 8.62 -12.99
C ARG A 392 -3.98 8.75 -13.00
N PRO A 393 -3.29 8.16 -12.02
CA PRO A 393 -1.84 8.04 -12.04
C PRO A 393 -1.34 7.30 -13.30
N VAL A 394 -0.17 7.68 -13.82
CA VAL A 394 0.39 7.18 -15.08
C VAL A 394 1.64 6.34 -14.82
N LYS A 395 1.73 5.18 -15.46
CA LYS A 395 2.90 4.30 -15.34
C LYS A 395 4.08 4.79 -16.18
N LEU A 396 5.30 4.58 -15.70
CA LEU A 396 6.55 4.93 -16.40
C LEU A 396 6.67 4.31 -17.79
N ASP A 397 6.31 3.04 -17.96
CA ASP A 397 6.31 2.35 -19.25
C ASP A 397 5.34 2.98 -20.27
N VAL A 398 4.17 3.43 -19.81
CA VAL A 398 3.20 4.18 -20.60
C VAL A 398 3.73 5.55 -20.99
N MET A 399 4.34 6.28 -20.05
CA MET A 399 4.96 7.59 -20.34
C MET A 399 6.07 7.45 -21.38
N LYS A 400 6.98 6.48 -21.22
CA LYS A 400 8.04 6.16 -22.19
C LYS A 400 7.45 5.88 -23.57
N LYS A 401 6.46 4.99 -23.65
CA LYS A 401 5.83 4.60 -24.93
C LYS A 401 5.23 5.82 -25.63
N ARG A 402 4.41 6.59 -24.92
CA ARG A 402 3.73 7.77 -25.48
C ARG A 402 4.70 8.87 -25.88
N LEU A 403 5.73 9.15 -25.07
CA LEU A 403 6.70 10.18 -25.40
C LEU A 403 7.47 9.81 -26.68
N ASN A 404 7.90 8.54 -26.81
CA ASN A 404 8.55 8.04 -28.02
C ASN A 404 7.63 8.14 -29.26
N GLU A 405 6.33 7.87 -29.11
CA GLU A 405 5.34 8.01 -30.19
C GLU A 405 5.16 9.49 -30.61
N LEU A 406 5.08 10.41 -29.66
CA LEU A 406 4.84 11.83 -29.92
C LEU A 406 6.06 12.55 -30.51
N THR A 407 7.26 12.24 -30.02
CA THR A 407 8.50 12.90 -30.47
C THR A 407 9.19 12.16 -31.62
N LYS A 408 8.77 10.93 -31.91
CA LYS A 408 9.45 10.00 -32.85
C LYS A 408 10.90 9.70 -32.46
N ASN A 409 11.24 9.82 -31.17
CA ASN A 409 12.54 9.48 -30.61
C ASN A 409 12.50 8.15 -29.83
N HIS A 410 13.67 7.64 -29.44
CA HIS A 410 13.82 6.40 -28.67
C HIS A 410 14.42 6.64 -27.29
N TYR A 411 13.62 7.18 -26.37
CA TYR A 411 14.03 7.36 -24.98
C TYR A 411 14.02 6.03 -24.21
N THR A 412 15.03 5.86 -23.36
CA THR A 412 15.17 4.83 -22.33
C THR A 412 14.36 5.16 -21.08
N GLN A 413 14.17 4.21 -20.16
CA GLN A 413 13.49 4.52 -18.89
C GLN A 413 14.28 5.53 -18.05
N GLN A 414 15.62 5.46 -18.08
CA GLN A 414 16.47 6.35 -17.32
C GLN A 414 16.38 7.80 -17.82
N GLU A 415 16.28 8.02 -19.13
CA GLU A 415 16.07 9.36 -19.69
C GLU A 415 14.72 9.95 -19.30
N ILE A 416 13.65 9.16 -19.31
CA ILE A 416 12.32 9.63 -18.84
C ILE A 416 12.38 10.01 -17.36
N LEU A 417 13.07 9.23 -16.53
CA LEU A 417 13.24 9.56 -15.11
C LEU A 417 14.06 10.84 -14.90
N ARG A 418 15.11 11.06 -15.69
CA ARG A 418 15.88 12.31 -15.67
C ARG A 418 15.03 13.51 -16.09
N TRP A 419 14.18 13.36 -17.12
CA TRP A 419 13.21 14.39 -17.49
C TRP A 419 12.25 14.72 -16.35
N ILE A 420 11.74 13.69 -15.64
CA ILE A 420 10.86 13.89 -14.48
C ILE A 420 11.63 14.60 -13.35
N ASP A 421 12.86 14.20 -13.06
CA ASP A 421 13.72 14.86 -12.06
C ASP A 421 13.94 16.34 -12.41
N LEU A 422 14.28 16.64 -13.65
CA LEU A 422 14.46 18.01 -14.13
C LEU A 422 13.18 18.84 -14.00
N CYS A 423 12.04 18.28 -14.44
CA CYS A 423 10.73 18.95 -14.35
C CYS A 423 10.29 19.18 -12.89
N THR A 424 10.63 18.27 -11.99
CA THR A 424 10.19 18.33 -10.59
C THR A 424 11.13 19.11 -9.69
N GLY A 425 12.40 19.17 -10.06
CA GLY A 425 13.44 19.93 -9.37
C GLY A 425 13.56 21.39 -9.83
N THR A 426 12.83 21.84 -10.85
CA THR A 426 12.96 23.21 -11.39
C THR A 426 11.78 24.09 -11.02
N SER A 427 12.02 25.17 -10.26
CA SER A 427 11.03 26.21 -9.92
C SER A 427 11.49 27.58 -10.44
N PRO A 428 10.57 28.49 -10.78
CA PRO A 428 10.96 29.80 -11.31
C PRO A 428 11.40 30.77 -10.20
N ASN A 429 10.89 30.59 -8.98
CA ASN A 429 11.25 31.33 -7.77
C ASN A 429 10.92 30.49 -6.52
N ALA A 430 11.05 31.08 -5.32
CA ALA A 430 10.84 30.36 -4.05
C ALA A 430 9.36 30.22 -3.64
N GLN A 431 8.46 31.00 -4.24
CA GLN A 431 7.04 31.04 -3.89
C GLN A 431 6.21 30.14 -4.83
N ASP A 432 6.53 30.17 -6.12
CA ASP A 432 5.82 29.45 -7.15
C ASP A 432 6.20 27.97 -7.18
N PRO A 433 5.25 27.08 -7.53
CA PRO A 433 5.52 25.66 -7.61
C PRO A 433 6.50 25.33 -8.74
N ALA A 434 7.21 24.21 -8.56
CA ALA A 434 8.03 23.60 -9.60
C ALA A 434 7.24 23.34 -10.89
N PHE A 435 7.96 23.21 -12.00
CA PHE A 435 7.39 22.91 -13.32
C PHE A 435 6.54 21.64 -13.32
N LEU A 436 6.82 20.68 -12.44
CA LEU A 436 5.97 19.52 -12.25
C LEU A 436 6.00 19.12 -10.78
N LYS A 437 4.84 19.01 -10.13
CA LYS A 437 4.76 18.44 -8.79
C LYS A 437 4.17 17.05 -8.89
N VAL A 438 4.96 16.02 -8.54
CA VAL A 438 4.51 14.62 -8.60
C VAL A 438 4.90 13.85 -7.35
N ARG A 439 4.21 12.73 -7.16
CA ARG A 439 4.61 11.63 -6.29
C ARG A 439 4.76 10.38 -7.14
N ALA A 440 5.79 9.59 -6.87
CA ALA A 440 5.95 8.25 -7.42
C ALA A 440 5.49 7.19 -6.41
N HIS A 441 4.75 6.21 -6.90
CA HIS A 441 4.44 4.98 -6.19
C HIS A 441 5.26 3.87 -6.84
N ILE A 442 6.15 3.27 -6.04
CA ILE A 442 7.07 2.24 -6.52
C ILE A 442 6.70 0.93 -5.83
N PHE A 443 6.42 -0.09 -6.63
CA PHE A 443 5.97 -1.39 -6.16
C PHE A 443 7.04 -2.42 -6.41
N GLN A 444 7.51 -3.04 -5.33
CA GLN A 444 8.43 -4.15 -5.38
C GLN A 444 7.65 -5.46 -5.41
N ARG A 445 8.01 -6.35 -6.33
CA ARG A 445 7.43 -7.70 -6.42
C ARG A 445 8.10 -8.62 -5.40
N ASN A 446 7.28 -9.47 -4.76
CA ASN A 446 7.78 -10.57 -3.95
C ASN A 446 8.29 -11.70 -4.85
N THR A 447 9.35 -12.39 -4.43
CA THR A 447 9.85 -13.58 -5.11
C THR A 447 9.28 -14.84 -4.47
N GLN A 448 8.25 -15.40 -5.10
CA GLN A 448 7.66 -16.69 -4.76
C GLN A 448 8.48 -17.83 -5.38
N GLY A 449 9.79 -17.84 -5.08
CA GLY A 449 10.71 -18.87 -5.57
C GLY A 449 11.33 -18.55 -6.93
N ILE A 450 12.36 -19.31 -7.28
CA ILE A 450 12.89 -19.38 -8.64
C ILE A 450 12.57 -20.76 -9.22
N TRP A 451 12.40 -20.80 -10.53
CA TRP A 451 11.72 -21.88 -11.23
C TRP A 451 12.56 -22.30 -12.42
N ALA A 452 13.06 -23.53 -12.43
CA ALA A 452 13.96 -24.02 -13.48
C ALA A 452 13.28 -25.08 -14.36
N CYS A 453 13.56 -24.99 -15.66
CA CYS A 453 13.19 -26.02 -16.61
C CYS A 453 13.96 -27.32 -16.30
N ALA A 454 13.24 -28.44 -16.25
CA ALA A 454 13.80 -29.74 -15.91
C ALA A 454 14.80 -30.27 -16.97
N ASP A 455 14.67 -29.79 -18.21
CA ASP A 455 15.48 -30.24 -19.33
C ASP A 455 16.84 -29.54 -19.41
N LYS A 456 17.93 -30.31 -19.26
CA LYS A 456 19.32 -29.86 -19.39
C LYS A 456 19.66 -29.28 -20.77
N ASN A 457 19.00 -29.80 -21.82
CA ASN A 457 19.18 -29.39 -23.23
C ASN A 457 18.14 -28.36 -23.69
N CYS A 458 17.57 -27.61 -22.74
CA CYS A 458 16.55 -26.60 -22.99
C CYS A 458 16.99 -25.55 -24.03
N THR A 459 16.24 -25.42 -25.13
CA THR A 459 16.56 -24.45 -26.19
C THR A 459 16.47 -23.00 -25.73
N ALA A 460 15.63 -22.70 -24.73
CA ALA A 460 15.49 -21.34 -24.19
C ALA A 460 16.74 -20.89 -23.41
N LYS A 461 17.62 -21.82 -23.02
CA LYS A 461 18.88 -21.56 -22.31
C LYS A 461 19.97 -20.99 -23.22
N HIS A 462 19.91 -21.24 -24.53
CA HIS A 462 20.89 -20.73 -25.49
C HIS A 462 20.92 -19.20 -25.52
N ASN A 463 22.10 -18.63 -25.75
CA ASN A 463 22.34 -17.18 -25.75
C ASN A 463 22.07 -16.50 -24.38
N THR A 464 22.09 -17.26 -23.29
CA THR A 464 22.02 -16.72 -21.93
C THR A 464 23.24 -17.11 -21.11
N ALA A 465 23.45 -16.45 -19.97
CA ALA A 465 24.52 -16.82 -19.06
C ALA A 465 24.46 -18.30 -18.64
N LEU A 466 23.25 -18.88 -18.57
CA LEU A 466 23.04 -20.27 -18.19
C LEU A 466 23.62 -21.28 -19.17
N GLU A 467 23.89 -20.92 -20.44
CA GLU A 467 24.35 -21.86 -21.46
C GLU A 467 25.58 -22.68 -21.04
N LYS A 468 26.47 -22.08 -20.23
CA LYS A 468 27.67 -22.73 -19.70
C LYS A 468 27.48 -23.06 -18.21
N ASN A 469 27.95 -24.23 -17.78
CA ASN A 469 28.09 -24.59 -16.36
C ASN A 469 26.82 -24.44 -15.50
N TRP A 470 25.64 -24.65 -16.10
CA TRP A 470 24.36 -24.76 -15.39
C TRP A 470 23.76 -26.14 -15.69
N PRO A 471 23.38 -26.94 -14.68
CA PRO A 471 22.99 -28.33 -14.94
C PRO A 471 21.53 -28.52 -15.37
N PHE A 472 20.66 -27.52 -15.18
CA PHE A 472 19.26 -27.55 -15.60
C PHE A 472 19.02 -26.68 -16.84
N GLY A 473 17.75 -26.51 -17.23
CA GLY A 473 17.33 -25.62 -18.31
C GLY A 473 17.20 -24.16 -17.88
N TYR A 474 16.46 -23.37 -18.66
CA TYR A 474 16.23 -21.95 -18.37
C TYR A 474 15.59 -21.72 -16.98
N VAL A 475 16.02 -20.66 -16.29
CA VAL A 475 15.50 -20.29 -14.96
C VAL A 475 14.65 -19.02 -15.03
N TYR A 476 13.52 -19.05 -14.33
CA TYR A 476 12.53 -17.99 -14.23
C TYR A 476 12.36 -17.54 -12.79
N VAL A 477 12.11 -16.25 -12.58
CA VAL A 477 11.81 -15.65 -11.26
C VAL A 477 10.31 -15.60 -10.94
N ASN A 478 9.47 -15.98 -11.89
CA ASN A 478 8.02 -16.08 -11.71
C ASN A 478 7.60 -17.53 -11.93
N GLN A 479 6.63 -18.00 -11.13
CA GLN A 479 6.07 -19.32 -11.28
C GLN A 479 5.43 -19.50 -12.65
N ARG A 480 5.76 -20.62 -13.30
CA ARG A 480 5.14 -21.02 -14.56
C ARG A 480 5.18 -22.53 -14.70
N GLN A 481 4.20 -23.07 -15.43
CA GLN A 481 4.00 -24.51 -15.56
C GLN A 481 4.94 -25.17 -16.59
N ASN A 482 5.24 -24.47 -17.68
CA ASN A 482 6.07 -24.98 -18.78
C ASN A 482 7.07 -23.92 -19.23
N CYS A 483 8.26 -24.37 -19.62
CA CYS A 483 9.28 -23.56 -20.26
C CYS A 483 8.88 -23.22 -21.71
N GLN A 484 9.53 -22.24 -22.31
CA GLN A 484 9.37 -21.93 -23.73
C GLN A 484 9.75 -23.09 -24.65
N CYS A 485 10.62 -24.01 -24.22
CA CYS A 485 10.93 -25.24 -24.95
C CYS A 485 9.87 -26.35 -24.82
N GLY A 486 8.77 -26.11 -24.10
CA GLY A 486 7.71 -27.08 -23.83
C GLY A 486 7.92 -27.92 -22.56
N SER A 487 9.17 -28.10 -22.11
CA SER A 487 9.49 -28.92 -20.94
C SER A 487 8.89 -28.37 -19.63
N PRO A 488 8.52 -29.24 -18.67
CA PRO A 488 8.03 -28.84 -17.35
C PRO A 488 9.05 -28.03 -16.55
N VAL A 489 8.53 -27.12 -15.72
CA VAL A 489 9.31 -26.26 -14.84
C VAL A 489 8.99 -26.60 -13.39
N PHE A 490 10.00 -26.68 -12.53
CA PHE A 490 9.88 -27.02 -11.12
C PHE A 490 10.56 -25.97 -10.24
N GLU A 491 10.20 -25.92 -8.96
CA GLU A 491 10.82 -24.98 -8.00
C GLU A 491 12.28 -25.39 -7.79
N LEU A 492 13.19 -24.42 -7.90
CA LEU A 492 14.62 -24.62 -7.70
C LEU A 492 14.99 -24.35 -6.24
N SER A 493 15.74 -25.27 -5.67
CA SER A 493 16.23 -25.27 -4.28
C SER A 493 17.72 -25.60 -4.24
N PHE A 494 18.37 -25.29 -3.12
CA PHE A 494 19.82 -25.50 -2.95
C PHE A 494 20.10 -26.30 -1.70
N CYS A 495 21.06 -27.21 -1.75
CA CYS A 495 21.52 -27.90 -0.54
C CYS A 495 22.05 -26.90 0.50
N ASN A 496 21.64 -27.04 1.76
CA ASN A 496 22.06 -26.16 2.85
C ASN A 496 23.57 -26.20 3.13
N GLU A 497 24.26 -27.30 2.80
CA GLU A 497 25.68 -27.48 3.08
C GLU A 497 26.57 -27.12 1.88
N CYS A 498 26.33 -27.71 0.70
CA CYS A 498 27.19 -27.51 -0.48
C CYS A 498 26.62 -26.58 -1.56
N ASN A 499 25.38 -26.09 -1.42
CA ASN A 499 24.65 -25.29 -2.43
C ASN A 499 24.42 -25.97 -3.79
N GLU A 500 24.52 -27.31 -3.87
CA GLU A 500 24.16 -28.06 -5.08
C GLU A 500 22.68 -27.82 -5.45
N PRO A 501 22.36 -27.44 -6.71
CA PRO A 501 21.00 -27.13 -7.13
C PRO A 501 20.15 -28.38 -7.32
N HIS A 502 18.91 -28.36 -6.84
CA HIS A 502 17.94 -29.46 -6.96
C HIS A 502 16.55 -28.91 -7.27
N LEU A 503 15.71 -29.68 -7.98
CA LEU A 503 14.32 -29.29 -8.24
C LEU A 503 13.35 -30.02 -7.32
N LEU A 504 12.34 -29.30 -6.85
CA LEU A 504 11.28 -29.82 -5.99
C LEU A 504 10.04 -30.13 -6.82
N ALA A 505 9.59 -31.38 -6.74
CA ALA A 505 8.40 -31.85 -7.42
C ALA A 505 7.51 -32.68 -6.49
N LYS A 506 6.32 -33.01 -6.96
CA LYS A 506 5.39 -33.90 -6.29
C LYS A 506 4.83 -34.89 -7.31
N ASP A 507 4.85 -36.17 -6.97
CA ASP A 507 4.10 -37.16 -7.75
C ASP A 507 2.61 -37.11 -7.41
N LYS A 508 1.78 -37.04 -8.45
CA LYS A 508 0.34 -37.19 -8.40
C LYS A 508 -0.11 -38.28 -9.36
N LYS A 509 -0.07 -39.53 -8.88
CA LYS A 509 -0.49 -40.74 -9.61
C LYS A 509 0.36 -40.98 -10.88
N GLY A 510 1.69 -41.01 -10.73
CA GLY A 510 2.65 -41.22 -11.82
C GLY A 510 2.87 -39.99 -12.69
N LYS A 511 2.52 -38.79 -12.21
CA LYS A 511 2.71 -37.50 -12.91
C LYS A 511 3.42 -36.51 -12.02
N LEU A 512 4.53 -35.95 -12.49
CA LEU A 512 5.22 -34.88 -11.79
C LEU A 512 4.47 -33.56 -11.95
N VAL A 513 4.10 -32.99 -10.81
CA VAL A 513 3.59 -31.63 -10.69
C VAL A 513 4.50 -30.80 -9.81
N GLN A 514 4.35 -29.49 -9.89
CA GLN A 514 5.05 -28.58 -8.98
C GLN A 514 4.64 -28.88 -7.54
N TRP A 515 5.62 -28.84 -6.65
CA TRP A 515 5.34 -28.94 -5.23
C TRP A 515 4.66 -27.64 -4.77
N ASP A 516 3.48 -27.77 -4.14
CA ASP A 516 2.67 -26.67 -3.63
C ASP A 516 2.53 -26.86 -2.12
N ASN A 517 3.30 -26.08 -1.34
CA ASN A 517 3.14 -26.03 0.10
C ASN A 517 2.11 -24.96 0.44
N LYS A 518 0.82 -25.33 0.46
CA LYS A 518 -0.26 -24.47 0.96
C LYS A 518 -0.18 -24.18 2.47
N GLY A 519 0.88 -24.62 3.16
CA GLY A 519 1.05 -24.52 4.61
C GLY A 519 2.06 -23.47 5.10
N GLY A 520 2.75 -22.75 4.22
CA GLY A 520 3.59 -21.62 4.62
C GLY A 520 2.82 -20.32 4.50
N ASP A 521 2.53 -19.65 5.62
CA ASP A 521 1.95 -18.32 5.61
C ASP A 521 2.86 -17.39 4.78
N GLU A 522 2.30 -16.71 3.77
CA GLU A 522 3.00 -15.71 2.95
C GLU A 522 3.53 -14.53 3.82
N PHE A 523 3.07 -14.47 5.07
CA PHE A 523 3.51 -13.59 6.14
C PHE A 523 4.45 -14.23 7.20
N SER A 524 4.92 -15.46 7.01
CA SER A 524 5.96 -16.04 7.88
C SER A 524 7.34 -15.51 7.48
N LEU A 525 8.14 -15.12 8.49
CA LEU A 525 9.48 -14.55 8.29
C LEU A 525 10.53 -15.62 7.92
N HIS A 526 10.29 -16.87 8.30
CA HIS A 526 11.08 -18.06 8.00
C HIS A 526 10.14 -19.29 8.02
N ASP A 527 10.38 -20.30 7.18
CA ASP A 527 9.74 -21.64 7.31
C ASP A 527 10.38 -22.38 8.51
N ASP A 528 10.34 -21.77 9.70
CA ASP A 528 10.65 -22.47 10.94
C ASP A 528 9.36 -23.13 11.41
N VAL A 529 9.35 -24.46 11.34
CA VAL A 529 8.31 -25.33 11.93
C VAL A 529 8.15 -24.94 13.41
N PRO A 530 6.92 -24.85 13.95
CA PRO A 530 6.72 -24.42 15.33
C PRO A 530 7.53 -25.29 16.30
N ASP A 531 8.39 -24.64 17.09
CA ASP A 531 9.01 -25.25 18.26
C ASP A 531 7.89 -25.52 19.29
N ASP A 532 7.89 -26.71 19.86
CA ASP A 532 6.88 -27.22 20.78
C ASP A 532 6.61 -26.22 21.94
N PHE A 533 5.41 -25.62 21.95
CA PHE A 533 4.84 -25.01 23.15
C PHE A 533 3.76 -25.93 23.71
N GLU A 534 4.05 -26.46 24.90
CA GLU A 534 3.15 -27.27 25.71
C GLU A 534 1.85 -26.53 26.08
N THR A 535 0.73 -27.21 25.82
CA THR A 535 -0.55 -27.20 26.56
C THR A 535 -1.28 -25.87 26.81
N SER A 536 -2.36 -25.62 26.06
CA SER A 536 -3.75 -25.86 26.52
C SER A 536 -4.81 -25.24 25.59
N GLY A 537 -5.84 -26.02 25.24
CA GLY A 537 -7.18 -25.53 24.93
C GLY A 537 -7.55 -25.22 23.46
N GLU A 538 -8.18 -26.20 22.83
CA GLU A 538 -9.13 -26.14 21.68
C GLU A 538 -8.61 -26.57 20.30
N LYS A 539 -8.92 -27.84 19.98
CA LYS A 539 -8.63 -28.52 18.71
C LYS A 539 -9.52 -27.99 17.59
N VAL A 540 -8.96 -27.16 16.71
CA VAL A 540 -9.43 -27.07 15.32
C VAL A 540 -8.62 -28.08 14.50
N GLN A 541 -9.19 -29.26 14.27
CA GLN A 541 -8.62 -30.28 13.37
C GLN A 541 -8.70 -29.81 11.92
N LYS A 542 -7.59 -29.32 11.38
CA LYS A 542 -7.22 -29.48 9.97
C LYS A 542 -5.75 -29.90 9.90
N GLU A 543 -5.49 -31.18 10.15
CA GLU A 543 -4.23 -31.82 9.82
C GLU A 543 -4.09 -31.89 8.28
N HIS A 544 -3.40 -30.93 7.68
CA HIS A 544 -2.75 -31.15 6.40
C HIS A 544 -1.39 -31.78 6.69
N ALA A 545 -1.32 -33.12 6.66
CA ALA A 545 -0.05 -33.83 6.81
C ALA A 545 0.98 -33.31 5.79
N PHE A 546 2.13 -32.86 6.29
CA PHE A 546 3.25 -32.40 5.47
C PHE A 546 3.69 -33.52 4.51
N GLN A 547 3.57 -33.30 3.21
CA GLN A 547 4.04 -34.23 2.19
C GLN A 547 5.40 -33.73 1.68
N ALA A 548 6.45 -34.47 2.02
CA ALA A 548 7.80 -34.20 1.57
C ALA A 548 7.88 -34.15 0.02
N PRO A 549 8.55 -33.15 -0.57
CA PRO A 549 8.77 -33.11 -2.01
C PRO A 549 9.67 -34.26 -2.47
N GLN A 550 9.42 -34.73 -3.70
CA GLN A 550 10.37 -35.52 -4.47
C GLN A 550 11.48 -34.62 -4.99
N ILE A 551 12.70 -35.13 -4.97
CA ILE A 551 13.90 -34.36 -5.30
C ILE A 551 14.42 -34.81 -6.65
N ILE A 552 14.59 -33.84 -7.56
CA ILE A 552 15.18 -34.05 -8.87
C ILE A 552 16.59 -33.47 -8.86
N ALA A 553 17.57 -34.33 -9.09
CA ALA A 553 18.98 -33.99 -9.14
C ALA A 553 19.44 -33.67 -10.58
N PRO A 554 20.53 -32.89 -10.71
CA PRO A 554 21.14 -32.59 -12.00
C PRO A 554 21.79 -33.82 -12.66
N GLU A 555 22.35 -34.71 -11.84
CA GLU A 555 23.03 -35.92 -12.26
C GLU A 555 22.64 -37.09 -11.33
N CYS A 556 22.73 -38.31 -11.86
CA CYS A 556 22.33 -39.50 -11.13
C CYS A 556 23.42 -39.93 -10.14
N ASN A 557 23.08 -40.03 -8.87
CA ASN A 557 23.93 -40.61 -7.82
C ASN A 557 23.20 -41.79 -7.16
N THR A 558 23.56 -43.00 -7.56
CA THR A 558 22.94 -44.24 -7.07
C THR A 558 23.25 -44.52 -5.61
N GLU A 559 24.40 -44.09 -5.09
CA GLU A 559 24.77 -44.24 -3.67
C GLU A 559 23.86 -43.40 -2.78
N ALA A 560 23.42 -42.24 -3.28
CA ALA A 560 22.46 -41.36 -2.64
C ALA A 560 20.99 -41.71 -3.01
N GLY A 561 20.72 -42.86 -3.63
CA GLY A 561 19.36 -43.34 -3.93
C GLY A 561 18.66 -42.66 -5.12
N TYR A 562 19.37 -41.92 -5.95
CA TYR A 562 18.80 -41.33 -7.17
C TYR A 562 18.76 -42.35 -8.32
N ILE A 563 17.63 -42.41 -9.01
CA ILE A 563 17.40 -43.29 -10.16
C ILE A 563 17.00 -42.46 -11.37
N ILE A 564 17.50 -42.80 -12.55
CA ILE A 564 17.09 -42.15 -13.80
C ILE A 564 15.69 -42.61 -14.17
N GLN A 565 14.74 -41.68 -14.21
CA GLN A 565 13.41 -41.89 -14.75
C GLN A 565 13.17 -40.98 -15.96
N ARG A 566 12.34 -41.42 -16.91
CA ARG A 566 12.00 -40.64 -18.11
C ARG A 566 10.68 -39.91 -17.90
N LEU A 567 10.69 -38.59 -18.10
CA LEU A 567 9.53 -37.72 -18.02
C LEU A 567 9.02 -37.36 -19.42
N ASP A 568 7.77 -37.69 -19.72
CA ASP A 568 7.09 -37.24 -20.94
C ASP A 568 6.72 -35.74 -20.83
N ARG A 569 7.20 -34.91 -21.77
CA ARG A 569 7.06 -33.44 -21.72
C ARG A 569 5.59 -32.96 -21.72
N ASN A 570 4.70 -33.69 -22.39
CA ASN A 570 3.31 -33.28 -22.62
C ASN A 570 2.39 -33.72 -21.47
N THR A 571 2.49 -35.00 -21.10
CA THR A 571 1.61 -35.63 -20.10
C THR A 571 2.15 -35.51 -18.68
N ARG A 572 3.45 -35.18 -18.54
CA ARG A 572 4.23 -35.16 -17.29
C ARG A 572 4.28 -36.52 -16.58
N SER A 573 3.99 -37.58 -17.32
CA SER A 573 4.02 -38.94 -16.78
C SER A 573 5.46 -39.42 -16.65
N ILE A 574 5.77 -40.08 -15.54
CA ILE A 574 7.09 -40.65 -15.29
C ILE A 574 7.12 -42.13 -15.68
N GLY A 575 8.27 -42.62 -16.14
CA GLY A 575 8.45 -44.01 -16.56
C GLY A 575 7.96 -44.31 -17.98
N VAL A 576 7.55 -43.28 -18.74
CA VAL A 576 7.10 -43.42 -20.13
C VAL A 576 8.28 -43.22 -21.08
N VAL A 577 8.57 -44.24 -21.90
CA VAL A 577 9.63 -44.18 -22.92
C VAL A 577 9.02 -43.73 -24.25
N ARG A 578 9.26 -42.46 -24.62
CA ARG A 578 8.94 -41.88 -25.93
C ARG A 578 10.13 -41.08 -26.44
N GLU A 579 10.20 -40.80 -27.74
CA GLU A 579 11.28 -39.99 -28.34
C GLU A 579 11.42 -38.62 -27.67
N ASP A 580 10.31 -38.00 -27.26
CA ASP A 580 10.27 -36.68 -26.64
C ASP A 580 10.37 -36.70 -25.08
N SER A 581 10.80 -37.83 -24.50
CA SER A 581 10.96 -37.97 -23.04
C SER A 581 12.33 -37.48 -22.56
N ILE A 582 12.36 -36.75 -21.45
CA ILE A 582 13.60 -36.23 -20.85
C ILE A 582 14.06 -37.11 -19.66
N PRO A 583 15.35 -37.44 -19.55
CA PRO A 583 15.88 -38.19 -18.40
C PRO A 583 16.01 -37.26 -17.18
N LEU A 584 15.50 -37.69 -16.03
CA LEU A 584 15.60 -37.00 -14.75
C LEU A 584 16.14 -37.96 -13.69
N ALA A 585 17.12 -37.52 -12.90
CA ALA A 585 17.55 -38.27 -11.72
C ALA A 585 16.62 -37.93 -10.55
N ILE A 586 15.83 -38.89 -10.08
CA ILE A 586 14.81 -38.68 -9.05
C ILE A 586 15.13 -39.55 -7.84
N ASN A 587 15.03 -38.97 -6.64
CA ASN A 587 14.98 -39.73 -5.39
C ASN A 587 13.56 -39.64 -4.81
N GLU A 588 12.92 -40.81 -4.64
CA GLU A 588 11.55 -40.93 -4.15
C GLU A 588 11.47 -41.26 -2.65
N SER A 589 12.58 -41.74 -2.06
CA SER A 589 12.59 -42.37 -0.74
C SER A 589 13.17 -41.46 0.34
N GLU A 590 14.20 -40.69 0.00
CA GLU A 590 14.92 -39.86 0.96
C GLU A 590 15.16 -38.45 0.41
N GLN A 591 15.10 -37.45 1.29
CA GLN A 591 15.59 -36.12 0.99
C GLN A 591 17.08 -36.08 1.31
N ILE A 592 17.93 -36.27 0.31
CA ILE A 592 19.38 -36.27 0.46
C ILE A 592 20.01 -35.50 -0.70
N CYS A 593 21.05 -34.71 -0.44
CA CYS A 593 21.82 -34.05 -1.48
C CYS A 593 22.46 -35.07 -2.45
N SER A 594 22.35 -34.85 -3.77
CA SER A 594 22.91 -35.74 -4.78
C SER A 594 24.43 -35.61 -4.98
N ALA A 595 25.05 -34.54 -4.48
CA ALA A 595 26.49 -34.31 -4.64
C ALA A 595 27.30 -35.40 -3.92
N SER A 596 28.22 -36.05 -4.66
CA SER A 596 29.00 -37.21 -4.20
C SER A 596 29.78 -36.98 -2.90
N ASN A 597 30.17 -35.72 -2.63
CA ASN A 597 30.98 -35.36 -1.46
C ASN A 597 30.18 -34.65 -0.36
N CYS A 598 28.84 -34.65 -0.41
CA CYS A 598 27.99 -33.96 0.56
C CYS A 598 27.07 -34.93 1.32
N GLY A 599 26.16 -35.62 0.62
CA GLY A 599 25.25 -36.58 1.26
C GLY A 599 24.36 -36.02 2.39
N TYR A 600 24.20 -34.68 2.47
CA TYR A 600 23.44 -34.03 3.54
C TYR A 600 21.96 -34.41 3.51
N LYS A 601 21.42 -34.88 4.65
CA LYS A 601 20.02 -35.31 4.83
C LYS A 601 19.14 -34.33 5.63
N GLY A 602 19.70 -33.22 6.12
CA GLY A 602 18.99 -32.27 6.97
C GLY A 602 19.09 -32.60 8.47
N GLY A 603 18.76 -31.63 9.32
CA GLY A 603 18.61 -31.84 10.77
C GLY A 603 17.27 -32.50 11.14
N LYS A 604 17.08 -32.90 12.40
CA LYS A 604 15.81 -33.50 12.87
C LYS A 604 14.62 -32.57 12.53
N GLY A 605 13.79 -32.99 11.57
CA GLY A 605 12.59 -32.27 11.15
C GLY A 605 12.78 -31.15 10.11
N GLN A 606 13.99 -30.88 9.63
CA GLN A 606 14.27 -29.82 8.64
C GLN A 606 14.67 -30.38 7.28
N SER A 607 14.14 -29.79 6.20
CA SER A 607 14.52 -30.12 4.83
C SER A 607 16.01 -29.83 4.58
N PRO A 608 16.77 -30.73 3.92
CA PRO A 608 18.15 -30.47 3.52
C PRO A 608 18.29 -29.37 2.47
N PHE A 609 17.18 -29.02 1.80
CA PHE A 609 17.15 -28.06 0.72
C PHE A 609 16.54 -26.74 1.17
N ARG A 610 17.31 -25.67 1.03
CA ARG A 610 16.84 -24.29 1.16
C ARG A 610 16.04 -23.92 -0.07
N ARG A 611 14.79 -23.55 0.14
CA ARG A 611 13.96 -22.93 -0.89
C ARG A 611 14.41 -21.51 -1.12
N ALA A 612 14.30 -21.07 -2.37
CA ALA A 612 14.67 -19.73 -2.78
C ALA A 612 13.50 -18.74 -2.62
N LEU A 613 12.79 -18.81 -1.49
CA LEU A 613 11.64 -17.98 -1.16
C LEU A 613 12.04 -16.76 -0.33
N LEU A 614 11.45 -15.61 -0.64
CA LEU A 614 11.49 -14.44 0.24
C LEU A 614 10.06 -13.96 0.48
N GLY A 615 9.55 -14.20 1.70
CA GLY A 615 8.21 -13.81 2.11
C GLY A 615 8.04 -12.29 2.27
N GLY A 616 6.78 -11.84 2.29
CA GLY A 616 6.43 -10.41 2.42
C GLY A 616 7.05 -9.70 3.64
N PRO A 617 7.11 -10.31 4.84
CA PRO A 617 7.68 -9.63 6.00
C PRO A 617 9.21 -9.57 5.99
N PHE A 618 9.89 -10.51 5.33
CA PHE A 618 11.33 -10.42 5.09
C PHE A 618 11.64 -9.21 4.20
N MET A 619 10.89 -9.08 3.10
CA MET A 619 11.01 -7.96 2.17
C MET A 619 10.73 -6.62 2.86
N SER A 620 9.69 -6.54 3.69
CA SER A 620 9.29 -5.29 4.35
C SER A 620 10.16 -4.87 5.55
N ARG A 621 10.76 -5.83 6.27
CA ARG A 621 11.60 -5.57 7.45
C ARG A 621 13.08 -5.39 7.13
N ILE A 622 13.62 -6.10 6.13
CA ILE A 622 15.05 -6.13 5.86
C ILE A 622 15.39 -5.39 4.57
N LEU A 623 14.72 -5.74 3.47
CA LEU A 623 15.10 -5.25 2.15
C LEU A 623 14.65 -3.80 1.91
N CYS A 624 13.38 -3.48 2.18
CA CYS A 624 12.85 -2.13 2.01
C CYS A 624 13.57 -1.08 2.89
N PRO A 625 13.81 -1.28 4.19
CA PRO A 625 14.53 -0.27 4.97
C PRO A 625 15.96 -0.06 4.49
N ARG A 626 16.69 -1.13 4.14
CA ARG A 626 18.08 -1.01 3.69
C ARG A 626 18.22 -0.39 2.30
N CYS A 627 17.29 -0.66 1.39
CA CYS A 627 17.35 -0.09 0.04
C CYS A 627 16.87 1.37 0.01
N TRP A 628 15.96 1.76 0.90
CA TRP A 628 15.27 3.05 0.82
C TRP A 628 15.71 4.08 1.89
N ASN A 629 16.38 3.69 2.99
CA ASN A 629 16.84 4.63 4.03
C ASN A 629 18.09 5.45 3.65
N THR A 630 18.78 5.14 2.55
CA THR A 630 19.98 5.91 2.13
C THR A 630 19.68 7.06 1.19
N ALA A 631 18.46 7.19 0.68
CA ALA A 631 18.06 8.44 0.06
C ALA A 631 18.09 9.49 1.18
N ARG A 632 18.96 10.50 1.09
CA ARG A 632 18.89 11.68 1.96
C ARG A 632 17.53 12.34 1.71
N ILE A 633 16.55 11.99 2.53
CA ILE A 633 15.19 12.48 2.45
C ILE A 633 15.20 13.92 2.94
N SER A 634 14.87 14.87 2.06
CA SER A 634 14.51 16.23 2.45
C SER A 634 13.41 16.18 3.53
N PRO A 635 13.42 17.07 4.55
CA PRO A 635 12.44 17.08 5.64
C PRO A 635 10.96 17.11 5.19
N ALA A 636 10.69 17.42 3.93
CA ALA A 636 9.35 17.54 3.35
C ALA A 636 8.73 16.22 2.82
N MET A 637 9.44 15.08 2.81
CA MET A 637 8.98 13.86 2.13
C MET A 637 8.69 12.68 3.08
N LYS A 638 7.47 12.14 3.01
CA LYS A 638 7.00 11.00 3.81
C LYS A 638 7.07 9.69 3.00
N VAL A 639 7.87 8.72 3.46
CA VAL A 639 7.73 7.32 3.06
C VAL A 639 6.64 6.70 3.94
N LYS A 640 5.47 6.42 3.37
CA LYS A 640 4.41 5.66 4.06
C LYS A 640 4.57 4.20 3.66
N LYS A 641 5.05 3.35 4.58
CA LYS A 641 4.94 1.89 4.42
C LYS A 641 3.45 1.55 4.50
N VAL A 642 2.90 1.03 3.40
CA VAL A 642 1.55 0.47 3.36
C VAL A 642 1.70 -1.04 3.43
#